data_AF-A0A941A5E8-F1
#
_entry.id   AF-A0A941A5E8-F1
#
_cell.length_a   1.000
_cell.length_b   1.000
_cell.length_c   1.000
_cell.angle_alpha   90.00
_cell.angle_beta   90.00
_cell.angle_gamma   90.00
#
_symmetry.space_group_name_H-M   'P 1'
#
loop_
_entity.id
_entity.type
_entity.pdbx_description
1 polymer ?
#
loop_
_entity_poly.entity_id
_entity_poly.type
_entity_poly.pdbx_seq_one_letter_code
_entity_poly.pdbx_strand_id
1 'polypeptide(L)'
;MHSIGFDFGSVYTKAVLLDAGGNVDLTCYAKKGIDDRKLLDEFFGKVGLRAPGGRFHAGAAGIDSGLSGGLLPVNTIIAMASGIARLHPGARSVIEIGGHTSKFVAFGDDGAVSDFSTNDACAAGTGAFLEQQSRRLNIDIGELSRLSTAAARDATIAGRCSVFAKSDMIHLQQRGTSVEEICYGLCTAIARNALATLLRGREPLTPVVIAGGCARNEGILRAFCEMLAGRGGGEPVRSAYPGLEGAAGAAMLAAAGGGEAYTLEDLRRCVSGAITAASGRRTTLEPLGSRRESGRKKEPVAVCGAPLEGWLGVDLGSVSTDFVVLDCDGAVVSSIYLPTRSRPVDVMRDCIEILRERFGDKLTILGCGATGSGRHLAARLLGADVVKNEITCQMLGARHFIPGVDSIIEIGGQDSKFITVRNTGIADFVMNKICAAGTGSFLEEQAQELGIDIYSDFTPLAFASEAPLDLGSRCTVFMETEVVNAIRHGIPAGAICAGLAYAIAKNYLNKVVGNRPLGSTIVFQGGVASNDAVVAAFEKIIGAPVRVHPYNRISGAIGAALAARHEATRMRVEGKSRRSHFKGFDPGPQPLLWSFECRHCSNNCEVNVIETCATRCYFGDVCERFTSLGSSDGHKPALPNFTRKYRPADASIRAEKSCRRCLPPDQAHSGTHPRTSRGRRRPDLCPVGRNPPGRHPLPVLFLPLHHGSPLHDRSAEPRQIRCPDSQLR
;
A
#
# COMPACT_ATOMS: atom_id res chain seq x y z
N MET A 1 18.63 24.98 -40.13
CA MET A 1 19.28 25.60 -38.95
C MET A 1 19.35 24.54 -37.86
N HIS A 2 20.35 24.58 -36.96
CA HIS A 2 20.37 23.68 -35.81
C HIS A 2 19.22 24.02 -34.85
N SER A 3 18.74 23.02 -34.12
CA SER A 3 17.71 23.21 -33.10
C SER A 3 18.07 22.47 -31.81
N ILE A 4 17.68 23.04 -30.68
CA ILE A 4 17.99 22.48 -29.36
C ILE A 4 16.68 22.13 -28.66
N GLY A 5 16.66 20.97 -28.02
CA GLY A 5 15.51 20.51 -27.27
C GLY A 5 15.89 20.15 -25.85
N PHE A 6 15.05 20.53 -24.91
CA PHE A 6 15.19 20.20 -23.50
C PHE A 6 14.01 19.34 -23.04
N ASP A 7 14.28 18.37 -22.17
CA ASP A 7 13.27 17.60 -21.45
C ASP A 7 13.56 17.68 -19.95
N PHE A 8 12.71 18.41 -19.24
CA PHE A 8 12.74 18.56 -17.79
C PHE A 8 11.97 17.41 -17.14
N GLY A 9 12.57 16.22 -17.21
CA GLY A 9 12.00 15.00 -16.68
C GLY A 9 11.90 15.00 -15.14
N SER A 10 11.23 13.96 -14.61
CA SER A 10 11.02 13.78 -13.17
C SER A 10 12.30 13.51 -12.37
N VAL A 11 13.31 12.91 -12.99
CA VAL A 11 14.60 12.56 -12.34
C VAL A 11 15.80 13.20 -13.05
N TYR A 12 15.71 13.41 -14.37
CA TYR A 12 16.81 13.92 -15.19
C TYR A 12 16.35 15.11 -16.02
N THR A 13 17.19 16.14 -16.06
CA THR A 13 17.16 17.19 -17.08
C THR A 13 17.96 16.69 -18.28
N LYS A 14 17.41 16.83 -19.49
CA LYS A 14 18.01 16.28 -20.71
C LYS A 14 18.05 17.33 -21.80
N ALA A 15 19.10 17.31 -22.62
CA ALA A 15 19.33 18.26 -23.70
C ALA A 15 19.80 17.53 -24.96
N VAL A 16 19.27 17.93 -26.11
CA VAL A 16 19.61 17.39 -27.43
C VAL A 16 19.86 18.55 -28.40
N LEU A 17 20.95 18.48 -29.16
CA LEU A 17 21.19 19.30 -30.34
C LEU A 17 20.85 18.47 -31.58
N LEU A 18 19.99 19.01 -32.44
CA LEU A 18 19.76 18.47 -33.77
C LEU A 18 20.51 19.28 -34.83
N ASP A 19 21.08 18.58 -35.81
CA ASP A 19 21.64 19.18 -37.01
C ASP A 19 20.55 19.77 -37.92
N ALA A 20 20.95 20.42 -39.02
CA ALA A 20 20.01 21.00 -39.97
C ALA A 20 19.14 19.96 -40.71
N GLY A 21 19.53 18.68 -40.72
CA GLY A 21 18.75 17.55 -41.25
C GLY A 21 17.84 16.90 -40.19
N GLY A 22 17.80 17.42 -38.97
CA GLY A 22 17.02 16.89 -37.87
C GLY A 22 17.59 15.59 -37.28
N ASN A 23 18.88 15.29 -37.48
CA ASN A 23 19.55 14.17 -36.84
C ASN A 23 20.16 14.62 -35.50
N VAL A 24 20.24 13.69 -34.53
CA VAL A 24 20.85 13.95 -33.23
C VAL A 24 22.37 14.09 -33.39
N ASP A 25 22.91 15.26 -33.03
CA ASP A 25 24.35 15.57 -33.11
C ASP A 25 25.00 15.55 -31.71
N LEU A 26 24.39 16.22 -30.72
CA LEU A 26 24.86 16.22 -29.33
C LEU A 26 23.76 15.85 -28.36
N THR A 27 24.13 15.17 -27.29
CA THR A 27 23.22 14.82 -26.19
C THR A 27 23.88 15.07 -24.84
N CYS A 28 23.08 15.46 -23.86
CA CYS A 28 23.50 15.58 -22.46
C CYS A 28 22.31 15.28 -21.55
N TYR A 29 22.56 14.71 -20.39
CA TYR A 29 21.56 14.54 -19.35
C TYR A 29 22.22 14.57 -17.98
N ALA A 30 21.50 15.04 -16.98
CA ALA A 30 22.00 15.19 -15.64
C ALA A 30 20.89 14.99 -14.62
N LYS A 31 21.26 14.50 -13.44
CA LYS A 31 20.29 14.24 -12.38
C LYS A 31 19.80 15.58 -11.83
N LYS A 32 18.48 15.79 -11.93
CA LYS A 32 17.81 17.03 -11.56
C LYS A 32 18.07 17.34 -10.08
N GLY A 33 18.36 18.61 -9.77
CA GLY A 33 18.67 19.10 -8.43
C GLY A 33 20.07 18.73 -7.91
N ILE A 34 20.89 18.01 -8.70
CA ILE A 34 22.25 17.60 -8.31
C ILE A 34 23.25 18.18 -9.30
N ASP A 35 23.07 17.83 -10.57
CA ASP A 35 24.06 18.06 -11.63
C ASP A 35 23.57 19.09 -12.66
N ASP A 36 22.50 19.83 -12.37
CA ASP A 36 21.88 20.76 -13.34
C ASP A 36 22.85 21.86 -13.81
N ARG A 37 23.69 22.40 -12.93
CA ARG A 37 24.75 23.37 -13.33
C ARG A 37 25.81 22.72 -14.21
N LYS A 38 26.22 21.51 -13.86
CA LYS A 38 27.20 20.74 -14.64
C LYS A 38 26.67 20.45 -16.04
N LEU A 39 25.38 20.12 -16.18
CA LEU A 39 24.72 19.95 -17.47
C LEU A 39 24.77 21.22 -18.31
N LEU A 40 24.41 22.37 -17.71
CA LEU A 40 24.45 23.64 -18.42
C LEU A 40 25.86 23.90 -18.95
N ASP A 41 26.88 23.79 -18.12
CA ASP A 41 28.25 24.11 -18.50
C ASP A 41 28.79 23.14 -19.56
N GLU A 42 28.56 21.83 -19.38
CA GLU A 42 29.03 20.80 -20.30
C GLU A 42 28.30 20.86 -21.65
N PHE A 43 26.96 20.98 -21.65
CA PHE A 43 26.17 20.98 -22.88
C PHE A 43 26.43 22.25 -23.70
N PHE A 44 26.32 23.44 -23.09
CA PHE A 44 26.54 24.69 -23.82
C PHE A 44 28.00 24.84 -24.27
N GLY A 45 28.97 24.32 -23.50
CA GLY A 45 30.37 24.25 -23.93
C GLY A 45 30.55 23.42 -25.21
N LYS A 46 29.95 22.21 -25.26
CA LYS A 46 30.00 21.35 -26.47
C LYS A 46 29.29 21.98 -27.66
N VAL A 47 28.12 22.61 -27.46
CA VAL A 47 27.39 23.28 -28.55
C VAL A 47 28.18 24.46 -29.10
N GLY A 48 28.83 25.26 -28.24
CA GLY A 48 29.67 26.39 -28.66
C GLY A 48 30.84 25.99 -29.54
N LEU A 49 31.43 24.81 -29.31
CA LEU A 49 32.48 24.25 -30.16
C LEU A 49 31.94 23.74 -31.50
N ARG A 50 30.72 23.20 -31.50
CA ARG A 50 30.12 22.53 -32.67
C ARG A 50 29.47 23.50 -33.65
N ALA A 51 28.85 24.56 -33.13
CA ALA A 51 28.16 25.58 -33.91
C ALA A 51 28.50 27.00 -33.37
N PRO A 52 29.75 27.46 -33.54
CA PRO A 52 30.22 28.74 -33.00
C PRO A 52 29.45 29.92 -33.63
N GLY A 53 28.95 30.82 -32.78
CA GLY A 53 28.14 31.97 -33.23
C GLY A 53 26.77 31.61 -33.82
N GLY A 54 26.35 30.34 -33.70
CA GLY A 54 25.08 29.87 -34.23
C GLY A 54 23.87 30.48 -33.52
N ARG A 55 22.76 30.54 -34.26
CA ARG A 55 21.43 30.77 -33.71
C ARG A 55 20.63 29.48 -33.77
N PHE A 56 19.79 29.25 -32.77
CA PHE A 56 19.11 27.97 -32.58
C PHE A 56 17.62 28.19 -32.30
N HIS A 57 16.76 27.40 -32.95
CA HIS A 57 15.40 27.22 -32.47
C HIS A 57 15.44 26.32 -31.23
N ALA A 58 14.69 26.67 -30.19
CA ALA A 58 14.73 25.91 -28.95
C ALA A 58 13.35 25.60 -28.37
N GLY A 59 13.17 24.33 -28.00
CA GLY A 59 11.94 23.82 -27.38
C GLY A 59 12.20 23.14 -26.05
N ALA A 60 11.19 23.11 -25.19
CA ALA A 60 11.26 22.50 -23.88
C ALA A 60 10.00 21.68 -23.57
N ALA A 61 10.20 20.41 -23.22
CA ALA A 61 9.19 19.53 -22.66
C ALA A 61 9.33 19.42 -21.13
N GLY A 62 8.23 19.14 -20.43
CA GLY A 62 8.24 18.92 -18.97
C GLY A 62 8.32 20.20 -18.13
N ILE A 63 8.03 21.35 -18.73
CA ILE A 63 7.96 22.65 -18.05
C ILE A 63 6.65 23.36 -18.37
N ASP A 64 6.11 24.10 -17.40
CA ASP A 64 4.93 24.94 -17.61
C ASP A 64 5.23 26.06 -18.61
N SER A 65 4.25 26.39 -19.46
CA SER A 65 4.40 27.39 -20.53
C SER A 65 4.77 28.78 -20.01
N GLY A 66 4.33 29.16 -18.81
CA GLY A 66 4.69 30.42 -18.16
C GLY A 66 6.12 30.45 -17.58
N LEU A 67 6.82 29.31 -17.56
CA LEU A 67 8.14 29.14 -16.96
C LEU A 67 9.22 28.74 -17.99
N SER A 68 8.86 28.63 -19.28
CA SER A 68 9.78 28.22 -20.34
C SER A 68 10.85 29.27 -20.66
N GLY A 69 10.74 30.48 -20.09
CA GLY A 69 11.74 31.53 -20.24
C GLY A 69 11.96 31.99 -21.68
N GLY A 70 10.99 31.77 -22.57
CA GLY A 70 11.09 32.04 -24.02
C GLY A 70 11.25 30.79 -24.89
N LEU A 71 11.66 29.65 -24.31
CA LEU A 71 11.69 28.38 -25.06
C LEU A 71 10.27 27.99 -25.50
N LEU A 72 10.12 27.36 -26.67
CA LEU A 72 8.84 26.84 -27.12
C LEU A 72 8.38 25.75 -26.13
N PRO A 73 7.31 25.96 -25.33
CA PRO A 73 6.83 24.93 -24.43
C PRO A 73 6.10 23.87 -25.23
N VAL A 74 6.47 22.61 -25.03
CA VAL A 74 5.90 21.46 -25.73
C VAL A 74 5.30 20.48 -24.72
N ASN A 75 4.08 20.01 -25.01
CA ASN A 75 3.46 18.93 -24.24
C ASN A 75 4.35 17.66 -24.30
N THR A 76 4.57 17.01 -23.15
CA THR A 76 5.50 15.86 -23.05
C THR A 76 5.11 14.67 -23.92
N ILE A 77 3.81 14.43 -24.12
CA ILE A 77 3.31 13.35 -25.00
C ILE A 77 3.60 13.70 -26.45
N ILE A 78 3.31 14.93 -26.86
CA ILE A 78 3.56 15.40 -28.24
C ILE A 78 5.06 15.46 -28.55
N ALA A 79 5.88 15.92 -27.59
CA ALA A 79 7.33 15.92 -27.72
C ALA A 79 7.87 14.49 -27.89
N MET A 80 7.48 13.55 -27.02
CA MET A 80 7.87 12.16 -27.16
C MET A 80 7.40 11.55 -28.48
N ALA A 81 6.13 11.75 -28.85
CA ALA A 81 5.54 11.26 -30.09
C ALA A 81 6.33 11.75 -31.32
N SER A 82 6.63 13.05 -31.38
CA SER A 82 7.38 13.65 -32.48
C SER A 82 8.82 13.13 -32.55
N GLY A 83 9.46 12.94 -31.39
CA GLY A 83 10.79 12.33 -31.31
C GLY A 83 10.79 10.88 -31.80
N ILE A 84 9.81 10.07 -31.39
CA ILE A 84 9.68 8.68 -31.81
C ILE A 84 9.40 8.58 -33.32
N ALA A 85 8.46 9.37 -33.86
CA ALA A 85 8.13 9.34 -35.28
C ALA A 85 9.35 9.59 -36.18
N ARG A 86 10.31 10.39 -35.72
CA ARG A 86 11.56 10.68 -36.44
C ARG A 86 12.64 9.64 -36.23
N LEU A 87 12.83 9.20 -34.99
CA LEU A 87 13.87 8.24 -34.63
C LEU A 87 13.54 6.82 -35.11
N HIS A 88 12.26 6.50 -35.24
CA HIS A 88 11.75 5.20 -35.68
C HIS A 88 10.60 5.39 -36.68
N PRO A 89 10.91 5.74 -37.94
CA PRO A 89 9.91 5.85 -38.99
C PRO A 89 9.17 4.51 -39.13
N GLY A 90 7.84 4.53 -38.96
CA GLY A 90 7.00 3.33 -39.00
C GLY A 90 6.61 2.76 -37.64
N ALA A 91 7.09 3.32 -36.52
CA ALA A 91 6.57 2.97 -35.20
C ALA A 91 5.06 3.21 -35.12
N ARG A 92 4.31 2.22 -34.61
CA ARG A 92 2.86 2.31 -34.43
C ARG A 92 2.44 2.46 -32.97
N SER A 93 3.35 2.16 -32.04
CA SER A 93 3.17 2.45 -30.63
C SER A 93 4.51 2.65 -29.93
N VAL A 94 4.48 3.35 -28.80
CA VAL A 94 5.62 3.48 -27.88
C VAL A 94 5.18 3.21 -26.45
N ILE A 95 6.01 2.47 -25.72
CA ILE A 95 5.92 2.29 -24.27
C ILE A 95 7.15 2.95 -23.65
N GLU A 96 6.95 4.08 -22.98
CA GLU A 96 8.00 4.82 -22.29
C GLU A 96 8.03 4.42 -20.81
N ILE A 97 9.20 3.97 -20.33
CA ILE A 97 9.45 3.73 -18.91
C ILE A 97 10.48 4.73 -18.40
N GLY A 98 9.99 5.78 -17.75
CA GLY A 98 10.79 6.82 -17.11
C GLY A 98 11.07 6.56 -15.63
N GLY A 99 11.71 7.53 -14.97
CA GLY A 99 12.08 7.43 -13.55
C GLY A 99 10.86 7.37 -12.61
N HIS A 100 9.97 8.36 -12.70
CA HIS A 100 8.71 8.39 -11.91
C HIS A 100 7.43 8.26 -12.74
N THR A 101 7.56 8.20 -14.06
CA THR A 101 6.41 8.18 -14.96
C THR A 101 6.58 7.11 -16.02
N SER A 102 5.50 6.42 -16.36
CA SER A 102 5.44 5.58 -17.56
C SER A 102 4.30 6.01 -18.47
N LYS A 103 4.48 5.84 -19.78
CA LYS A 103 3.51 6.29 -20.80
C LYS A 103 3.35 5.24 -21.88
N PHE A 104 2.16 5.16 -22.44
CA PHE A 104 1.88 4.47 -23.70
C PHE A 104 1.29 5.47 -24.68
N VAL A 105 1.74 5.43 -25.92
CA VAL A 105 1.17 6.22 -27.02
C VAL A 105 1.04 5.33 -28.24
N ALA A 106 -0.12 5.39 -28.89
CA ALA A 106 -0.37 4.77 -30.19
C ALA A 106 -0.40 5.84 -31.29
N PHE A 107 0.03 5.45 -32.49
CA PHE A 107 0.09 6.31 -33.67
C PHE A 107 -0.94 5.89 -34.72
N GLY A 108 -1.62 6.87 -35.29
CA GLY A 108 -2.43 6.74 -36.50
C GLY A 108 -1.57 6.47 -37.74
N ASP A 109 -2.22 6.20 -38.87
CA ASP A 109 -1.52 5.95 -40.15
C ASP A 109 -0.82 7.20 -40.68
N ASP A 110 -1.28 8.39 -40.25
CA ASP A 110 -0.68 9.70 -40.50
C ASP A 110 0.48 10.04 -39.55
N GLY A 111 0.80 9.14 -38.61
CA GLY A 111 1.81 9.36 -37.56
C GLY A 111 1.34 10.25 -36.41
N ALA A 112 0.09 10.70 -36.41
CA ALA A 112 -0.46 11.48 -35.31
C ALA A 112 -0.76 10.59 -34.09
N VAL A 113 -0.82 11.19 -32.91
CA VAL A 113 -1.21 10.49 -31.68
C VAL A 113 -2.69 10.11 -31.76
N SER A 114 -2.98 8.80 -31.78
CA SER A 114 -4.35 8.29 -31.85
C SER A 114 -4.92 7.94 -30.47
N ASP A 115 -4.07 7.48 -29.56
CA ASP A 115 -4.44 7.10 -28.19
C ASP A 115 -3.22 7.23 -27.27
N PHE A 116 -3.45 7.47 -25.98
CA PHE A 116 -2.38 7.50 -24.98
C PHE A 116 -2.87 7.12 -23.58
N SER A 117 -1.95 6.70 -22.73
CA SER A 117 -2.16 6.55 -21.29
C SER A 117 -0.88 6.84 -20.53
N THR A 118 -1.03 7.26 -19.27
CA THR A 118 0.10 7.59 -18.39
C THR A 118 -0.10 7.00 -17.00
N ASN A 119 1.01 6.79 -16.30
CA ASN A 119 1.05 6.47 -14.88
C ASN A 119 2.13 7.32 -14.20
N ASP A 120 1.70 8.19 -13.29
CA ASP A 120 2.51 9.09 -12.47
C ASP A 120 2.20 8.95 -10.97
N ALA A 121 1.21 8.13 -10.62
CA ALA A 121 0.75 7.93 -9.25
C ALA A 121 1.51 6.82 -8.50
N CYS A 122 2.06 5.84 -9.22
CA CYS A 122 2.67 4.64 -8.64
C CYS A 122 4.03 4.29 -9.25
N ALA A 123 4.99 3.95 -8.40
CA ALA A 123 6.34 3.59 -8.82
C ALA A 123 6.49 2.17 -9.40
N ALA A 124 5.55 1.26 -9.13
CA ALA A 124 5.66 -0.19 -9.42
C ALA A 124 5.91 -0.57 -10.89
N GLY A 125 5.74 0.36 -11.82
CA GLY A 125 6.04 0.21 -13.25
C GLY A 125 7.02 1.27 -13.79
N THR A 126 7.92 1.77 -12.94
CA THR A 126 8.83 2.88 -13.25
C THR A 126 10.26 2.59 -12.75
N GLY A 127 11.23 3.38 -13.20
CA GLY A 127 12.63 3.23 -12.81
C GLY A 127 12.90 3.43 -11.32
N ALA A 128 12.12 4.25 -10.61
CA ALA A 128 12.32 4.46 -9.18
C ALA A 128 12.02 3.22 -8.34
N PHE A 129 11.10 2.35 -8.78
CA PHE A 129 10.91 1.06 -8.13
C PHE A 129 12.18 0.20 -8.24
N LEU A 130 12.80 0.17 -9.43
CA LEU A 130 14.03 -0.58 -9.68
C LEU A 130 15.20 -0.02 -8.86
N GLU A 131 15.37 1.30 -8.84
CA GLU A 131 16.40 1.99 -8.07
C GLU A 131 16.28 1.68 -6.57
N GLN A 132 15.05 1.70 -6.04
CA GLN A 132 14.82 1.38 -4.63
C GLN A 132 15.14 -0.09 -4.33
N GLN A 133 14.76 -1.02 -5.22
CA GLN A 133 15.07 -2.45 -5.00
C GLN A 133 16.56 -2.76 -5.16
N SER A 134 17.27 -2.08 -6.08
CA SER A 134 18.71 -2.27 -6.26
C SER A 134 19.48 -1.87 -4.99
N ARG A 135 19.12 -0.72 -4.37
CA ARG A 135 19.71 -0.28 -3.10
C ARG A 135 19.51 -1.30 -1.98
N ARG A 136 18.36 -1.99 -1.94
CA ARG A 136 18.08 -3.05 -0.95
C ARG A 136 18.92 -4.31 -1.17
N LEU A 137 19.32 -4.57 -2.42
CA LEU A 137 20.29 -5.61 -2.77
C LEU A 137 21.74 -5.14 -2.61
N ASN A 138 21.96 -3.89 -2.17
CA ASN A 138 23.27 -3.26 -2.08
C ASN A 138 24.03 -3.22 -3.42
N ILE A 139 23.29 -3.01 -4.52
CA ILE A 139 23.83 -2.87 -5.88
C ILE A 139 23.28 -1.62 -6.58
N ASP A 140 24.01 -1.11 -7.56
CA ASP A 140 23.50 -0.04 -8.43
C ASP A 140 22.64 -0.58 -9.58
N ILE A 141 21.97 0.32 -10.30
CA ILE A 141 21.07 -0.02 -11.42
C ILE A 141 21.83 -0.67 -12.59
N GLY A 142 23.10 -0.31 -12.81
CA GLY A 142 23.93 -0.86 -13.87
C GLY A 142 24.35 -2.29 -13.57
N GLU A 143 24.70 -2.58 -12.32
CA GLU A 143 24.97 -3.94 -11.85
C GLU A 143 23.70 -4.80 -11.91
N LEU A 144 22.56 -4.27 -11.46
CA LEU A 144 21.25 -4.95 -11.59
C LEU A 144 20.97 -5.31 -13.04
N SER A 145 21.22 -4.38 -13.99
CA SER A 145 21.06 -4.66 -15.42
C SER A 145 21.92 -5.84 -15.86
N ARG A 146 23.20 -5.88 -15.49
CA ARG A 146 24.12 -6.97 -15.88
C ARG A 146 23.68 -8.31 -15.30
N LEU A 147 23.34 -8.35 -14.01
CA LEU A 147 22.87 -9.56 -13.33
C LEU A 147 21.56 -10.08 -13.90
N SER A 148 20.61 -9.19 -14.21
CA SER A 148 19.32 -9.58 -14.78
C SER A 148 19.44 -10.23 -16.17
N THR A 149 20.41 -9.81 -16.98
CA THR A 149 20.66 -10.40 -18.30
C THR A 149 21.33 -11.77 -18.21
N ALA A 150 22.18 -11.98 -17.20
CA ALA A 150 22.84 -13.27 -16.95
C ALA A 150 21.91 -14.35 -16.38
N ALA A 151 20.75 -13.96 -15.86
CA ALA A 151 19.80 -14.89 -15.23
C ALA A 151 19.21 -15.90 -16.23
N ALA A 152 19.25 -17.19 -15.90
CA ALA A 152 18.63 -18.22 -16.73
C ALA A 152 17.09 -18.10 -16.76
N ARG A 153 16.48 -17.65 -15.65
CA ARG A 153 15.04 -17.49 -15.46
C ARG A 153 14.74 -16.37 -14.45
N ASP A 154 13.49 -15.94 -14.37
CA ASP A 154 13.07 -14.96 -13.39
C ASP A 154 12.69 -15.59 -12.05
N ALA A 155 12.95 -14.87 -10.95
CA ALA A 155 12.29 -15.14 -9.68
C ALA A 155 10.91 -14.49 -9.68
N THR A 156 9.89 -15.22 -9.25
CA THR A 156 8.53 -14.66 -9.17
C THR A 156 8.44 -13.64 -8.05
N ILE A 157 8.45 -12.36 -8.42
CA ILE A 157 8.23 -11.22 -7.51
C ILE A 157 6.92 -10.57 -7.92
N ALA A 158 6.00 -10.35 -6.96
CA ALA A 158 4.68 -9.81 -7.27
C ALA A 158 4.81 -8.37 -7.80
N GLY A 159 5.74 -7.59 -7.23
CA GLY A 159 6.19 -6.32 -7.77
C GLY A 159 5.19 -5.16 -7.70
N ARG A 160 4.03 -5.34 -7.07
CA ARG A 160 2.91 -4.37 -7.08
C ARG A 160 3.18 -3.08 -6.34
N CYS A 161 4.03 -3.17 -5.33
CA CYS A 161 4.46 -2.07 -4.47
C CYS A 161 5.88 -2.42 -4.03
N SER A 162 6.71 -1.41 -3.82
CA SER A 162 8.04 -1.61 -3.27
C SER A 162 8.02 -2.28 -1.90
N VAL A 163 7.01 -2.01 -1.06
CA VAL A 163 6.91 -2.63 0.27
C VAL A 163 6.75 -4.15 0.17
N PHE A 164 5.86 -4.64 -0.69
CA PHE A 164 5.69 -6.09 -0.88
C PHE A 164 6.89 -6.72 -1.59
N ALA A 165 7.49 -6.02 -2.57
CA ALA A 165 8.70 -6.50 -3.23
C ALA A 165 9.85 -6.72 -2.23
N LYS A 166 9.95 -5.91 -1.17
CA LYS A 166 10.91 -6.11 -0.06
C LYS A 166 10.77 -7.50 0.55
N SER A 167 9.55 -7.84 0.96
CA SER A 167 9.24 -9.11 1.61
C SER A 167 9.50 -10.28 0.67
N ASP A 168 9.03 -10.18 -0.58
CA ASP A 168 9.27 -11.20 -1.62
C ASP A 168 10.78 -11.46 -1.78
N MET A 169 11.58 -10.39 -1.90
CA MET A 169 13.03 -10.48 -2.07
C MET A 169 13.70 -11.13 -0.86
N ILE A 170 13.34 -10.75 0.36
CA ILE A 170 13.88 -11.35 1.60
C ILE A 170 13.57 -12.85 1.65
N HIS A 171 12.33 -13.24 1.34
CA HIS A 171 11.94 -14.66 1.32
C HIS A 171 12.69 -15.46 0.25
N LEU A 172 12.88 -14.89 -0.95
CA LEU A 172 13.66 -15.50 -2.02
C LEU A 172 15.14 -15.68 -1.61
N GLN A 173 15.74 -14.66 -1.00
CA GLN A 173 17.12 -14.74 -0.48
C GLN A 173 17.25 -15.83 0.60
N GLN A 174 16.30 -15.92 1.53
CA GLN A 174 16.28 -16.96 2.57
C GLN A 174 16.15 -18.38 2.01
N ARG A 175 15.55 -18.53 0.83
CA ARG A 175 15.42 -19.80 0.10
C ARG A 175 16.63 -20.10 -0.80
N GLY A 176 17.63 -19.23 -0.83
CA GLY A 176 18.82 -19.39 -1.66
C GLY A 176 18.59 -19.07 -3.15
N THR A 177 17.54 -18.34 -3.50
CA THR A 177 17.36 -17.81 -4.87
C THR A 177 18.53 -16.88 -5.20
N SER A 178 19.10 -17.03 -6.41
CA SER A 178 20.27 -16.25 -6.80
C SER A 178 19.92 -14.77 -7.00
N VAL A 179 20.90 -13.88 -6.84
CA VAL A 179 20.69 -12.43 -7.02
C VAL A 179 20.33 -12.11 -8.47
N GLU A 180 20.87 -12.84 -9.44
CA GLU A 180 20.53 -12.74 -10.86
C GLU A 180 19.05 -13.03 -11.11
N GLU A 181 18.53 -14.16 -10.60
CA GLU A 181 17.11 -14.52 -10.72
C GLU A 181 16.21 -13.45 -10.08
N ILE A 182 16.59 -12.92 -8.92
CA ILE A 182 15.88 -11.83 -8.24
C ILE A 182 15.90 -10.56 -9.10
N CYS A 183 17.07 -10.17 -9.62
CA CYS A 183 17.22 -8.99 -10.48
C CYS A 183 16.35 -9.10 -11.73
N TYR A 184 16.33 -10.28 -12.37
CA TYR A 184 15.47 -10.49 -13.53
C TYR A 184 13.98 -10.50 -13.16
N GLY A 185 13.62 -11.11 -12.01
CA GLY A 185 12.29 -11.04 -11.43
C GLY A 185 11.77 -9.62 -11.22
N LEU A 186 12.64 -8.69 -10.80
CA LEU A 186 12.32 -7.27 -10.67
C LEU A 186 12.06 -6.60 -12.03
N CYS A 187 12.85 -6.92 -13.05
CA CYS A 187 12.63 -6.42 -14.41
C CYS A 187 11.30 -6.92 -14.99
N THR A 188 11.02 -8.22 -14.84
CA THR A 188 9.75 -8.85 -15.23
C THR A 188 8.56 -8.25 -14.49
N ALA A 189 8.70 -7.95 -13.20
CA ALA A 189 7.68 -7.25 -12.42
C ALA A 189 7.35 -5.86 -12.99
N ILE A 190 8.37 -5.05 -13.32
CA ILE A 190 8.16 -3.71 -13.92
C ILE A 190 7.44 -3.83 -15.26
N ALA A 191 7.91 -4.69 -16.16
CA ALA A 191 7.31 -4.88 -17.47
C ALA A 191 5.83 -5.28 -17.35
N ARG A 192 5.53 -6.27 -16.50
CA ARG A 192 4.16 -6.73 -16.23
C ARG A 192 3.26 -5.61 -15.73
N ASN A 193 3.74 -4.84 -14.76
CA ASN A 193 2.96 -3.76 -14.15
C ASN A 193 2.75 -2.59 -15.09
N ALA A 194 3.77 -2.22 -15.87
CA ALA A 194 3.68 -1.19 -16.88
C ALA A 194 2.65 -1.56 -17.95
N LEU A 195 2.72 -2.79 -18.49
CA LEU A 195 1.75 -3.29 -19.47
C LEU A 195 0.33 -3.32 -18.89
N ALA A 196 0.15 -3.87 -17.68
CA ALA A 196 -1.16 -3.92 -17.04
C ALA A 196 -1.77 -2.53 -16.82
N THR A 197 -0.97 -1.56 -16.38
CA THR A 197 -1.43 -0.21 -16.04
C THR A 197 -1.68 0.65 -17.27
N LEU A 198 -0.79 0.59 -18.26
CA LEU A 198 -0.83 1.44 -19.44
C LEU A 198 -1.80 0.91 -20.50
N LEU A 199 -1.78 -0.39 -20.78
CA LEU A 199 -2.59 -0.95 -21.84
C LEU A 199 -4.05 -1.17 -21.42
N ARG A 200 -4.31 -1.45 -20.13
CA ARG A 200 -5.68 -1.63 -19.58
C ARG A 200 -6.52 -2.65 -20.39
N GLY A 201 -5.88 -3.71 -20.89
CA GLY A 201 -6.51 -4.74 -21.71
C GLY A 201 -6.47 -4.50 -23.22
N ARG A 202 -5.90 -3.37 -23.68
CA ARG A 202 -5.60 -3.13 -25.10
C ARG A 202 -4.36 -3.90 -25.53
N GLU A 203 -4.24 -4.16 -26.84
CA GLU A 203 -3.00 -4.62 -27.45
C GLU A 203 -2.28 -3.44 -28.12
N PRO A 204 -0.94 -3.33 -27.98
CA PRO A 204 -0.18 -2.27 -28.62
C PRO A 204 -0.04 -2.53 -30.12
N LEU A 205 0.01 -1.47 -30.93
CA LEU A 205 0.18 -1.58 -32.38
C LEU A 205 1.65 -1.76 -32.74
N THR A 206 1.95 -2.70 -33.63
CA THR A 206 3.32 -3.02 -34.04
C THR A 206 3.75 -2.21 -35.27
N PRO A 207 5.03 -1.81 -35.38
CA PRO A 207 6.13 -2.02 -34.43
C PRO A 207 5.98 -1.18 -33.14
N VAL A 208 6.28 -1.81 -32.00
CA VAL A 208 6.26 -1.17 -30.67
C VAL A 208 7.66 -0.70 -30.31
N VAL A 209 7.83 0.56 -29.92
CA VAL A 209 9.12 1.08 -29.43
C VAL A 209 9.14 1.09 -27.90
N ILE A 210 10.21 0.57 -27.29
CA ILE A 210 10.47 0.71 -25.85
C ILE A 210 11.40 1.91 -25.65
N ALA A 211 10.88 2.93 -24.95
CA ALA A 211 11.50 4.23 -24.78
C ALA A 211 11.69 4.60 -23.30
N GLY A 212 12.30 5.76 -23.05
CA GLY A 212 12.57 6.23 -21.70
C GLY A 212 13.90 5.71 -21.13
N GLY A 213 14.27 6.24 -19.95
CA GLY A 213 15.57 5.93 -19.34
C GLY A 213 15.74 4.45 -18.98
N CYS A 214 14.66 3.76 -18.61
CA CYS A 214 14.72 2.34 -18.26
C CYS A 214 14.93 1.43 -19.48
N ALA A 215 14.70 1.91 -20.70
CA ALA A 215 15.07 1.19 -21.91
C ALA A 215 16.60 1.09 -22.11
N ARG A 216 17.39 1.64 -21.19
CA ARG A 216 18.84 1.38 -21.08
C ARG A 216 19.19 0.12 -20.31
N ASN A 217 18.27 -0.41 -19.52
CA ASN A 217 18.47 -1.62 -18.74
C ASN A 217 18.10 -2.83 -19.62
N GLU A 218 19.09 -3.69 -19.86
CA GLU A 218 18.95 -4.84 -20.76
C GLU A 218 17.95 -5.88 -20.23
N GLY A 219 17.85 -6.05 -18.90
CA GLY A 219 16.85 -6.94 -18.30
C GLY A 219 15.42 -6.44 -18.49
N ILE A 220 15.20 -5.12 -18.47
CA ILE A 220 13.90 -4.53 -18.77
C ILE A 220 13.53 -4.78 -20.23
N LEU A 221 14.45 -4.56 -21.17
CA LEU A 221 14.21 -4.83 -22.58
C LEU A 221 13.88 -6.31 -22.81
N ARG A 222 14.69 -7.22 -22.25
CA ARG A 222 14.44 -8.67 -22.29
C ARG A 222 13.04 -9.01 -21.78
N ALA A 223 12.64 -8.47 -20.62
CA ALA A 223 11.32 -8.71 -20.04
C ALA A 223 10.17 -8.21 -20.95
N PHE A 224 10.31 -7.03 -21.56
CA PHE A 224 9.32 -6.54 -22.53
C PHE A 224 9.27 -7.39 -23.80
N CYS A 225 10.41 -7.82 -24.33
CA CYS A 225 10.46 -8.73 -25.48
C CYS A 225 9.73 -10.03 -25.19
N GLU A 226 10.05 -10.70 -24.08
CA GLU A 226 9.42 -11.97 -23.70
C GLU A 226 7.89 -11.80 -23.49
N MET A 227 7.45 -10.71 -22.86
CA MET A 227 6.02 -10.47 -22.59
C MET A 227 5.20 -10.05 -23.82
N LEU A 228 5.80 -9.31 -24.75
CA LEU A 228 5.12 -8.88 -25.98
C LEU A 228 5.14 -9.95 -27.07
N ALA A 229 6.19 -10.78 -27.14
CA ALA A 229 6.24 -11.94 -28.04
C ALA A 229 5.07 -12.91 -27.80
N GLY A 230 4.68 -13.10 -26.52
CA GLY A 230 3.53 -13.92 -26.15
C GLY A 230 2.15 -13.39 -26.60
N ARG A 231 2.08 -12.16 -27.16
CA ARG A 231 0.84 -11.49 -27.60
C ARG A 231 0.65 -11.47 -29.12
N GLY A 232 1.53 -12.15 -29.87
CA GLY A 232 1.42 -12.25 -31.34
C GLY A 232 1.84 -11.00 -32.11
N GLY A 233 2.45 -10.02 -31.42
CA GLY A 233 3.11 -8.87 -32.04
C GLY A 233 4.57 -9.18 -32.41
N GLY A 234 5.12 -8.45 -33.38
CA GLY A 234 6.55 -8.49 -33.68
C GLY A 234 7.41 -8.04 -32.49
N GLU A 235 8.71 -8.38 -32.51
CA GLU A 235 9.64 -8.04 -31.45
C GLU A 235 9.68 -6.51 -31.23
N PRO A 236 9.57 -6.03 -29.97
CA PRO A 236 9.60 -4.61 -29.71
C PRO A 236 11.00 -4.05 -29.99
N VAL A 237 11.04 -2.82 -30.48
CA VAL A 237 12.28 -2.13 -30.87
C VAL A 237 12.74 -1.22 -29.75
N ARG A 238 14.00 -1.30 -29.36
CA ARG A 238 14.60 -0.34 -28.43
C ARG A 238 14.72 1.03 -29.11
N SER A 239 14.38 2.10 -28.40
CA SER A 239 14.64 3.45 -28.88
C SER A 239 16.14 3.66 -29.21
N ALA A 240 16.46 4.32 -30.34
CA ALA A 240 17.83 4.66 -30.72
C ALA A 240 18.53 5.58 -29.69
N TYR A 241 17.76 6.43 -29.00
CA TYR A 241 18.26 7.32 -27.95
C TYR A 241 17.41 7.20 -26.67
N PRO A 242 17.50 6.08 -25.92
CA PRO A 242 16.67 5.81 -24.76
C PRO A 242 16.66 6.95 -23.75
N GLY A 243 15.48 7.51 -23.52
CA GLY A 243 15.25 8.60 -22.57
C GLY A 243 15.40 10.00 -23.15
N LEU A 244 15.88 10.17 -24.37
CA LEU A 244 16.08 11.50 -24.99
C LEU A 244 14.97 11.86 -26.00
N GLU A 245 13.95 11.01 -26.15
CA GLU A 245 12.92 11.14 -27.17
C GLU A 245 12.11 12.43 -27.02
N GLY A 246 11.77 12.80 -25.78
CA GLY A 246 11.07 14.06 -25.49
C GLY A 246 11.90 15.29 -25.85
N ALA A 247 13.21 15.30 -25.54
CA ALA A 247 14.09 16.41 -25.89
C ALA A 247 14.27 16.50 -27.42
N ALA A 248 14.47 15.36 -28.10
CA ALA A 248 14.59 15.32 -29.55
C ALA A 248 13.32 15.88 -30.24
N GLY A 249 12.13 15.44 -29.82
CA GLY A 249 10.89 15.97 -30.41
C GLY A 249 10.61 17.43 -30.06
N ALA A 250 11.01 17.90 -28.88
CA ALA A 250 10.93 19.32 -28.55
C ALA A 250 11.82 20.19 -29.48
N ALA A 251 13.04 19.73 -29.77
CA ALA A 251 13.93 20.38 -30.74
C ALA A 251 13.30 20.45 -32.14
N MET A 252 12.72 19.33 -32.59
CA MET A 252 12.07 19.24 -33.90
C MET A 252 10.88 20.18 -34.04
N LEU A 253 10.00 20.22 -33.04
CA LEU A 253 8.82 21.07 -33.05
C LEU A 253 9.21 22.56 -33.01
N ALA A 254 10.28 22.90 -32.28
CA ALA A 254 10.83 24.24 -32.31
C ALA A 254 11.38 24.63 -33.69
N ALA A 255 12.07 23.70 -34.37
CA ALA A 255 12.55 23.92 -35.73
C ALA A 255 11.39 24.10 -36.73
N ALA A 256 10.33 23.30 -36.62
CA ALA A 256 9.18 23.34 -37.51
C ALA A 256 8.27 24.56 -37.28
N GLY A 257 8.17 25.05 -36.03
CA GLY A 257 7.32 26.18 -35.67
C GLY A 257 7.82 27.54 -36.17
N GLY A 258 9.06 27.63 -36.68
CA GLY A 258 9.61 28.87 -37.25
C GLY A 258 9.74 30.04 -36.27
N GLY A 259 9.76 29.76 -34.96
CA GLY A 259 9.86 30.77 -33.90
C GLY A 259 11.20 31.49 -33.86
N GLU A 260 11.33 32.45 -32.94
CA GLU A 260 12.56 33.24 -32.77
C GLU A 260 13.77 32.33 -32.49
N ALA A 261 14.90 32.62 -33.17
CA ALA A 261 16.14 31.89 -32.99
C ALA A 261 17.00 32.56 -31.91
N TYR A 262 17.56 31.79 -30.99
CA TYR A 262 18.28 32.28 -29.82
C TYR A 262 19.79 32.16 -29.98
N THR A 263 20.56 33.05 -29.35
CA THR A 263 22.00 32.84 -29.14
C THR A 263 22.23 31.82 -28.03
N LEU A 264 23.45 31.28 -27.91
CA LEU A 264 23.78 30.36 -26.79
C LEU A 264 23.69 31.04 -25.43
N GLU A 265 24.03 32.33 -25.35
CA GLU A 265 23.93 33.09 -24.11
C GLU A 265 22.47 33.28 -23.68
N ASP A 266 21.59 33.62 -24.64
CA ASP A 266 20.15 33.69 -24.39
C ASP A 266 19.62 32.35 -23.86
N LEU A 267 19.95 31.25 -24.55
CA LEU A 267 19.50 29.91 -24.14
C LEU A 267 20.02 29.51 -22.77
N ARG A 268 21.28 29.82 -22.43
CA ARG A 268 21.83 29.53 -21.11
C ARG A 268 21.05 30.25 -20.02
N ARG A 269 20.66 31.51 -20.25
CA ARG A 269 19.79 32.27 -19.33
C ARG A 269 18.39 31.66 -19.23
N CYS A 270 17.76 31.34 -20.36
CA CYS A 270 16.41 30.74 -20.39
C CYS A 270 16.38 29.41 -19.64
N VAL A 271 17.31 28.49 -19.93
CA VAL A 271 17.38 27.16 -19.33
C VAL A 271 17.75 27.25 -17.84
N SER A 272 18.64 28.17 -17.44
CA SER A 272 18.94 28.38 -16.02
C SER A 272 17.71 28.88 -15.24
N GLY A 273 16.94 29.80 -15.83
CA GLY A 273 15.66 30.23 -15.28
C GLY A 273 14.65 29.07 -15.18
N ALA A 274 14.54 28.28 -16.26
CA ALA A 274 13.69 27.09 -16.33
C ALA A 274 14.06 26.03 -15.29
N ILE A 275 15.35 25.74 -15.07
CA ILE A 275 15.84 24.82 -14.04
C ILE A 275 15.48 25.34 -12.65
N THR A 276 15.67 26.65 -12.42
CA THR A 276 15.34 27.28 -11.13
C THR A 276 13.84 27.19 -10.87
N ALA A 277 13.02 27.46 -11.88
CA ALA A 277 11.56 27.37 -11.79
C ALA A 277 11.07 25.92 -11.66
N ALA A 278 11.65 24.97 -12.40
CA ALA A 278 11.34 23.55 -12.34
C ALA A 278 11.86 22.87 -11.06
N SER A 279 12.85 23.47 -10.40
CA SER A 279 13.29 23.13 -9.04
C SER A 279 12.50 23.89 -7.97
N GLY A 280 11.71 24.90 -8.38
CA GLY A 280 11.21 25.98 -7.55
C GLY A 280 9.70 26.18 -7.64
N ARG A 281 8.98 25.29 -6.97
CA ARG A 281 7.97 25.66 -5.96
C ARG A 281 7.87 24.48 -4.99
N ARG A 282 8.83 24.40 -4.06
CA ARG A 282 8.58 23.68 -2.81
C ARG A 282 7.51 24.50 -2.10
N THR A 283 6.26 24.09 -2.27
CA THR A 283 5.15 24.73 -1.58
C THR A 283 5.32 24.42 -0.11
N THR A 284 5.22 25.46 0.71
CA THR A 284 5.15 25.28 2.15
C THR A 284 3.69 25.14 2.53
N LEU A 285 3.40 24.31 3.51
CA LEU A 285 2.07 24.18 4.09
C LEU A 285 1.94 25.10 5.29
N GLU A 286 0.72 25.25 5.77
CA GLU A 286 0.47 25.94 7.04
C GLU A 286 1.21 25.22 8.18
N PRO A 287 1.82 25.95 9.13
CA PRO A 287 2.37 25.34 10.35
C PRO A 287 1.33 24.50 11.09
N LEU A 288 1.75 23.31 11.55
CA LEU A 288 0.88 22.44 12.36
C LEU A 288 0.53 23.09 13.71
N GLY A 289 1.42 23.94 14.23
CA GLY A 289 1.25 24.60 15.52
C GLY A 289 1.42 23.64 16.68
N SER A 290 0.58 23.78 17.71
CA SER A 290 0.57 22.91 18.89
C SER A 290 -0.84 22.38 19.15
N ARG A 291 -0.93 21.26 19.88
CA ARG A 291 -2.21 20.60 20.20
C ARG A 291 -2.34 20.42 21.71
N ARG A 292 -3.42 20.95 22.30
CA ARG A 292 -3.63 20.95 23.77
C ARG A 292 -4.33 19.71 24.33
N GLU A 293 -4.90 18.83 23.50
CA GLU A 293 -5.68 17.68 24.01
C GLU A 293 -5.50 16.44 23.15
N SER A 294 -4.85 15.39 23.67
CA SER A 294 -4.89 14.07 23.00
C SER A 294 -6.11 13.25 23.38
N GLY A 295 -6.71 13.48 24.55
CA GLY A 295 -7.71 12.57 25.13
C GLY A 295 -7.18 11.14 25.37
N ARG A 296 -5.90 10.87 25.06
CA ARG A 296 -5.25 9.56 25.18
C ARG A 296 -4.99 9.28 26.65
N LYS A 297 -5.29 8.05 27.05
CA LYS A 297 -5.05 7.52 28.38
C LYS A 297 -3.87 6.56 28.33
N LYS A 298 -3.14 6.48 29.43
CA LYS A 298 -2.12 5.44 29.59
C LYS A 298 -2.82 4.08 29.61
N GLU A 299 -2.32 3.17 28.79
CA GLU A 299 -2.75 1.77 28.75
C GLU A 299 -2.54 1.12 30.13
N PRO A 300 -3.59 0.54 30.73
CA PRO A 300 -3.52 0.00 32.07
C PRO A 300 -2.77 -1.34 32.09
N VAL A 301 -1.95 -1.51 33.12
CA VAL A 301 -1.13 -2.72 33.34
C VAL A 301 -1.46 -3.25 34.74
N ALA A 302 -2.76 -3.40 35.05
CA ALA A 302 -3.15 -3.82 36.38
C ALA A 302 -2.60 -5.23 36.68
N VAL A 303 -2.06 -5.35 37.90
CA VAL A 303 -1.72 -6.61 38.55
C VAL A 303 -2.71 -6.73 39.70
N CYS A 304 -3.56 -7.76 39.72
CA CYS A 304 -4.64 -7.81 40.70
C CYS A 304 -4.28 -8.64 41.94
N GLY A 305 -4.46 -8.04 43.12
CA GLY A 305 -4.43 -8.73 44.40
C GLY A 305 -5.70 -9.53 44.70
N ALA A 306 -6.84 -9.15 44.11
CA ALA A 306 -8.17 -9.69 44.38
C ALA A 306 -8.79 -10.39 43.14
N PRO A 307 -9.83 -11.23 43.33
CA PRO A 307 -10.56 -11.82 42.21
C PRO A 307 -11.21 -10.77 41.30
N LEU A 308 -11.13 -10.99 39.99
CA LEU A 308 -11.63 -10.11 38.95
C LEU A 308 -12.39 -10.96 37.91
N GLU A 309 -13.62 -10.55 37.59
CA GLU A 309 -14.37 -11.10 36.47
C GLU A 309 -14.33 -10.12 35.29
N GLY A 310 -14.14 -10.63 34.08
CA GLY A 310 -14.03 -9.77 32.90
C GLY A 310 -14.14 -10.47 31.56
N TRP A 311 -13.99 -9.70 30.49
CA TRP A 311 -13.99 -10.18 29.11
C TRP A 311 -12.64 -9.96 28.47
N LEU A 312 -12.15 -11.00 27.80
CA LEU A 312 -10.93 -10.94 27.01
C LEU A 312 -11.26 -10.56 25.57
N GLY A 313 -10.54 -9.59 25.03
CA GLY A 313 -10.56 -9.24 23.62
C GLY A 313 -9.18 -9.41 23.04
N VAL A 314 -9.11 -10.05 21.88
CA VAL A 314 -7.86 -10.30 21.16
C VAL A 314 -7.95 -9.74 19.75
N ASP A 315 -7.03 -8.87 19.40
CA ASP A 315 -6.80 -8.42 18.03
C ASP A 315 -5.49 -9.01 17.53
N LEU A 316 -5.58 -10.01 16.65
CA LEU A 316 -4.40 -10.63 16.04
C LEU A 316 -4.18 -10.02 14.66
N GLY A 317 -3.37 -8.98 14.60
CA GLY A 317 -2.95 -8.30 13.37
C GLY A 317 -1.62 -8.84 12.81
N SER A 318 -1.30 -8.41 11.59
CA SER A 318 -0.01 -8.74 10.93
C SER A 318 1.18 -8.01 11.56
N VAL A 319 0.94 -6.82 12.13
CA VAL A 319 1.97 -5.96 12.73
C VAL A 319 2.02 -6.14 14.25
N SER A 320 0.87 -6.12 14.92
CA SER A 320 0.73 -6.26 16.37
C SER A 320 -0.30 -7.31 16.76
N THR A 321 -0.13 -7.83 17.97
CA THR A 321 -1.08 -8.69 18.67
C THR A 321 -1.45 -8.03 19.98
N ASP A 322 -2.74 -7.79 20.15
CA ASP A 322 -3.25 -6.97 21.25
C ASP A 322 -4.22 -7.78 22.09
N PHE A 323 -3.99 -7.82 23.40
CA PHE A 323 -4.90 -8.43 24.37
C PHE A 323 -5.44 -7.35 25.28
N VAL A 324 -6.75 -7.37 25.51
CA VAL A 324 -7.44 -6.44 26.39
C VAL A 324 -8.38 -7.19 27.31
N VAL A 325 -8.28 -6.90 28.61
CA VAL A 325 -9.27 -7.33 29.60
C VAL A 325 -10.17 -6.14 29.94
N LEU A 326 -11.47 -6.34 29.82
CA LEU A 326 -12.50 -5.41 30.28
C LEU A 326 -13.16 -5.94 31.55
N ASP A 327 -13.49 -5.07 32.49
CA ASP A 327 -14.33 -5.41 33.64
C ASP A 327 -15.84 -5.39 33.29
N CYS A 328 -16.67 -5.61 34.31
CA CYS A 328 -18.14 -5.57 34.24
C CYS A 328 -18.71 -4.24 33.77
N ASP A 329 -18.05 -3.13 34.09
CA ASP A 329 -18.49 -1.80 33.66
C ASP A 329 -18.03 -1.49 32.23
N GLY A 330 -17.06 -2.25 31.71
CA GLY A 330 -16.47 -2.07 30.38
C GLY A 330 -15.23 -1.19 30.40
N ALA A 331 -14.67 -0.92 31.58
CA ALA A 331 -13.40 -0.23 31.69
C ALA A 331 -12.26 -1.17 31.30
N VAL A 332 -11.24 -0.62 30.64
CA VAL A 332 -10.00 -1.34 30.34
C VAL A 332 -9.24 -1.49 31.66
N VAL A 333 -9.00 -2.74 32.08
CA VAL A 333 -8.28 -3.04 33.32
C VAL A 333 -6.86 -3.53 33.06
N SER A 334 -6.62 -4.19 31.92
CA SER A 334 -5.29 -4.61 31.51
C SER A 334 -5.20 -4.68 30.01
N SER A 335 -4.07 -4.25 29.46
CA SER A 335 -3.76 -4.38 28.04
C SER A 335 -2.33 -4.87 27.80
N ILE A 336 -2.16 -5.59 26.71
CA ILE A 336 -0.88 -6.06 26.20
C ILE A 336 -0.86 -5.74 24.71
N TYR A 337 0.22 -5.11 24.25
CA TYR A 337 0.47 -4.79 22.86
C TYR A 337 1.87 -5.31 22.52
N LEU A 338 1.97 -6.34 21.68
CA LEU A 338 3.23 -6.94 21.28
C LEU A 338 3.35 -6.96 19.75
N PRO A 339 4.56 -6.76 19.20
CA PRO A 339 4.77 -6.86 17.76
C PRO A 339 4.65 -8.32 17.29
N THR A 340 3.79 -8.61 16.32
CA THR A 340 3.53 -9.98 15.82
C THR A 340 4.75 -10.62 15.18
N ARG A 341 5.56 -9.83 14.43
CA ARG A 341 6.82 -10.27 13.77
C ARG A 341 6.72 -11.60 13.01
N SER A 342 5.60 -11.83 12.33
CA SER A 342 5.31 -13.09 11.63
C SER A 342 5.35 -14.35 12.51
N ARG A 343 5.26 -14.18 13.83
CA ARG A 343 5.23 -15.25 14.85
C ARG A 343 3.90 -15.22 15.62
N PRO A 344 2.74 -15.28 14.96
CA PRO A 344 1.44 -15.06 15.61
C PRO A 344 1.17 -16.04 16.76
N VAL A 345 1.59 -17.30 16.63
CA VAL A 345 1.38 -18.33 17.66
C VAL A 345 2.22 -18.05 18.90
N ASP A 346 3.50 -17.71 18.72
CA ASP A 346 4.40 -17.42 19.83
C ASP A 346 3.95 -16.16 20.58
N VAL A 347 3.64 -15.09 19.85
CA VAL A 347 3.24 -13.82 20.47
C VAL A 347 1.93 -13.95 21.24
N MET A 348 0.98 -14.77 20.77
CA MET A 348 -0.22 -15.08 21.56
C MET A 348 0.11 -15.86 22.85
N ARG A 349 1.09 -16.75 22.81
CA ARG A 349 1.56 -17.48 23.99
C ARG A 349 2.21 -16.52 24.99
N ASP A 350 3.07 -15.63 24.52
CA ASP A 350 3.68 -14.57 25.33
C ASP A 350 2.59 -13.71 25.99
N CYS A 351 1.55 -13.28 25.25
CA CYS A 351 0.42 -12.54 25.80
C CYS A 351 -0.34 -13.31 26.90
N ILE A 352 -0.54 -14.62 26.71
CA ILE A 352 -1.21 -15.48 27.70
C ILE A 352 -0.35 -15.63 28.96
N GLU A 353 0.97 -15.81 28.81
CA GLU A 353 1.90 -15.88 29.93
C GLU A 353 1.93 -14.56 30.71
N ILE A 354 1.96 -13.42 30.03
CA ILE A 354 1.88 -12.10 30.67
C ILE A 354 0.55 -11.93 31.44
N LEU A 355 -0.59 -12.38 30.90
CA LEU A 355 -1.85 -12.34 31.65
C LEU A 355 -1.82 -13.27 32.86
N ARG A 356 -1.24 -14.46 32.72
CA ARG A 356 -1.06 -15.41 33.83
C ARG A 356 -0.17 -14.81 34.93
N GLU A 357 0.91 -14.11 34.58
CA GLU A 357 1.77 -13.42 35.55
C GLU A 357 1.03 -12.28 36.27
N ARG A 358 0.20 -11.50 35.55
CA ARG A 358 -0.52 -10.36 36.13
C ARG A 358 -1.67 -10.76 37.04
N PHE A 359 -2.30 -11.90 36.80
CA PHE A 359 -3.56 -12.27 37.46
C PHE A 359 -3.59 -13.67 38.08
N GLY A 360 -2.86 -14.63 37.52
CA GLY A 360 -2.96 -16.05 37.89
C GLY A 360 -4.41 -16.53 37.90
N ASP A 361 -4.79 -17.28 38.94
CA ASP A 361 -6.14 -17.82 39.11
C ASP A 361 -7.19 -16.78 39.53
N LYS A 362 -6.80 -15.51 39.72
CA LYS A 362 -7.69 -14.44 40.17
C LYS A 362 -8.53 -13.85 39.05
N LEU A 363 -8.15 -14.05 37.78
CA LEU A 363 -8.91 -13.55 36.64
C LEU A 363 -9.84 -14.63 36.09
N THR A 364 -11.14 -14.40 36.20
CA THR A 364 -12.17 -15.22 35.56
C THR A 364 -12.65 -14.56 34.28
N ILE A 365 -12.39 -15.21 33.15
CA ILE A 365 -12.87 -14.77 31.84
C ILE A 365 -14.31 -15.25 31.62
N LEU A 366 -15.25 -14.31 31.63
CA LEU A 366 -16.68 -14.53 31.37
C LEU A 366 -17.00 -14.67 29.88
N GLY A 367 -16.12 -14.18 29.01
CA GLY A 367 -16.20 -14.38 27.57
C GLY A 367 -14.95 -13.86 26.85
N CYS A 368 -14.62 -14.49 25.73
CA CYS A 368 -13.47 -14.15 24.90
C CYS A 368 -13.91 -13.79 23.47
N GLY A 369 -13.45 -12.64 22.98
CA GLY A 369 -13.67 -12.17 21.62
C GLY A 369 -12.37 -12.12 20.81
N ALA A 370 -12.42 -12.49 19.53
CA ALA A 370 -11.29 -12.46 18.62
C ALA A 370 -11.57 -11.64 17.35
N THR A 371 -10.58 -10.83 16.94
CA THR A 371 -10.61 -9.98 15.75
C THR A 371 -9.23 -9.87 15.08
N GLY A 372 -9.12 -9.04 14.05
CA GLY A 372 -7.92 -8.91 13.21
C GLY A 372 -7.86 -9.91 12.05
N SER A 373 -6.74 -9.90 11.34
CA SER A 373 -6.48 -10.80 10.20
C SER A 373 -6.29 -12.26 10.67
N GLY A 374 -5.72 -12.46 11.85
CA GLY A 374 -5.55 -13.76 12.50
C GLY A 374 -6.70 -14.21 13.39
N ARG A 375 -7.85 -13.52 13.40
CA ARG A 375 -8.98 -13.78 14.32
C ARG A 375 -9.40 -15.24 14.43
N HIS A 376 -9.37 -15.99 13.33
CA HIS A 376 -9.79 -17.40 13.31
C HIS A 376 -8.76 -18.29 13.98
N LEU A 377 -7.47 -17.94 13.88
CA LEU A 377 -6.41 -18.60 14.62
C LEU A 377 -6.55 -18.31 16.12
N ALA A 378 -6.66 -17.03 16.49
CA ALA A 378 -6.85 -16.63 17.89
C ALA A 378 -8.08 -17.31 18.50
N ALA A 379 -9.20 -17.36 17.77
CA ALA A 379 -10.41 -18.01 18.22
C ALA A 379 -10.23 -19.50 18.51
N ARG A 380 -9.46 -20.22 17.69
CA ARG A 380 -9.21 -21.66 17.89
C ARG A 380 -8.23 -21.93 19.01
N LEU A 381 -7.15 -21.16 19.09
CA LEU A 381 -6.12 -21.34 20.11
C LEU A 381 -6.65 -21.00 21.50
N LEU A 382 -7.43 -19.92 21.61
CA LEU A 382 -7.94 -19.44 22.89
C LEU A 382 -9.32 -19.98 23.24
N GLY A 383 -10.08 -20.52 22.26
CA GLY A 383 -11.49 -20.83 22.46
C GLY A 383 -12.35 -19.57 22.57
N ALA A 384 -12.21 -18.62 21.63
CA ALA A 384 -13.02 -17.41 21.64
C ALA A 384 -14.50 -17.73 21.43
N ASP A 385 -15.36 -17.14 22.26
CA ASP A 385 -16.81 -17.23 22.17
C ASP A 385 -17.37 -16.45 20.97
N VAL A 386 -16.68 -15.38 20.58
CA VAL A 386 -17.11 -14.47 19.53
C VAL A 386 -15.96 -14.18 18.58
N VAL A 387 -16.18 -14.43 17.29
CA VAL A 387 -15.26 -14.03 16.22
C VAL A 387 -15.93 -12.95 15.40
N LYS A 388 -15.32 -11.76 15.33
CA LYS A 388 -15.87 -10.62 14.59
C LYS A 388 -14.82 -9.98 13.69
N ASN A 389 -15.29 -9.47 12.56
CA ASN A 389 -14.48 -8.66 11.67
C ASN A 389 -14.00 -7.40 12.41
N GLU A 390 -12.75 -7.03 12.16
CA GLU A 390 -12.09 -5.86 12.70
C GLU A 390 -12.91 -4.58 12.50
N ILE A 391 -13.58 -4.39 11.35
CA ILE A 391 -14.42 -3.20 11.11
C ILE A 391 -15.49 -3.04 12.20
N THR A 392 -16.11 -4.15 12.62
CA THR A 392 -17.12 -4.14 13.68
C THR A 392 -16.50 -3.84 15.03
N CYS A 393 -15.35 -4.46 15.34
CA CYS A 393 -14.65 -4.24 16.60
C CYS A 393 -14.15 -2.80 16.73
N GLN A 394 -13.52 -2.25 15.69
CA GLN A 394 -13.07 -0.86 15.63
C GLN A 394 -14.22 0.12 15.85
N MET A 395 -15.40 -0.13 15.27
CA MET A 395 -16.61 0.65 15.54
C MET A 395 -17.06 0.53 17.00
N LEU A 396 -17.11 -0.68 17.55
CA LEU A 396 -17.55 -0.91 18.93
C LEU A 396 -16.62 -0.22 19.94
N GLY A 397 -15.31 -0.31 19.75
CA GLY A 397 -14.31 0.39 20.57
C GLY A 397 -14.52 1.90 20.55
N ALA A 398 -14.60 2.50 19.35
CA ALA A 398 -14.84 3.93 19.18
C ALA A 398 -16.13 4.41 19.86
N ARG A 399 -17.25 3.71 19.61
CA ARG A 399 -18.55 4.11 20.15
C ARG A 399 -18.65 4.00 21.66
N HIS A 400 -17.90 3.09 22.27
CA HIS A 400 -17.91 2.91 23.72
C HIS A 400 -17.32 4.14 24.44
N PHE A 401 -16.22 4.69 23.93
CA PHE A 401 -15.55 5.84 24.53
C PHE A 401 -16.01 7.19 23.98
N ILE A 402 -16.53 7.23 22.75
CA ILE A 402 -16.93 8.46 22.07
C ILE A 402 -18.36 8.28 21.54
N PRO A 403 -19.38 8.47 22.39
CA PRO A 403 -20.78 8.40 21.97
C PRO A 403 -21.05 9.42 20.86
N GLY A 404 -21.79 9.01 19.84
CA GLY A 404 -22.13 9.87 18.70
C GLY A 404 -21.12 9.88 17.55
N VAL A 405 -20.03 9.09 17.63
CA VAL A 405 -19.12 8.91 16.48
C VAL A 405 -19.88 8.51 15.21
N ASP A 406 -19.60 9.22 14.13
CA ASP A 406 -20.17 8.99 12.80
C ASP A 406 -19.10 8.64 11.75
N SER A 407 -17.84 8.98 12.01
CA SER A 407 -16.72 8.77 11.10
C SER A 407 -15.50 8.29 11.88
N ILE A 408 -14.96 7.13 11.50
CA ILE A 408 -13.80 6.53 12.14
C ILE A 408 -12.68 6.44 11.12
N ILE A 409 -11.59 7.11 11.42
CA ILE A 409 -10.30 7.01 10.78
C ILE A 409 -9.49 5.99 11.58
N GLU A 410 -9.09 4.90 10.97
CA GLU A 410 -8.17 3.93 11.59
C GLU A 410 -6.96 3.77 10.67
N ILE A 411 -5.77 4.00 11.22
CA ILE A 411 -4.51 3.83 10.50
C ILE A 411 -3.57 2.97 11.35
N GLY A 412 -3.37 1.74 10.89
CA GLY A 412 -2.44 0.78 11.46
C GLY A 412 -1.05 0.88 10.84
N GLY A 413 -0.23 -0.14 11.11
CA GLY A 413 1.11 -0.22 10.54
C GLY A 413 1.13 -0.50 9.03
N GLN A 414 0.25 -1.37 8.53
CA GLN A 414 0.27 -1.87 7.15
C GLN A 414 -1.00 -1.57 6.33
N ASP A 415 -2.11 -1.26 7.01
CA ASP A 415 -3.37 -0.97 6.35
C ASP A 415 -4.08 0.21 7.04
N SER A 416 -5.11 0.71 6.38
CA SER A 416 -5.89 1.84 6.84
C SER A 416 -7.36 1.67 6.47
N LYS A 417 -8.26 2.12 7.34
CA LYS A 417 -9.70 1.88 7.26
C LYS A 417 -10.45 3.17 7.51
N PHE A 418 -11.49 3.41 6.73
CA PHE A 418 -12.47 4.45 6.98
C PHE A 418 -13.84 3.81 7.20
N ILE A 419 -14.50 4.15 8.30
CA ILE A 419 -15.79 3.56 8.69
C ILE A 419 -16.79 4.69 8.94
N THR A 420 -17.91 4.65 8.23
CA THR A 420 -19.05 5.54 8.48
C THR A 420 -20.07 4.83 9.36
N VAL A 421 -20.54 5.50 10.40
CA VAL A 421 -21.46 4.95 11.41
C VAL A 421 -22.78 5.72 11.36
N ARG A 422 -23.92 5.01 11.31
CA ARG A 422 -25.27 5.59 11.41
C ARG A 422 -26.18 4.75 12.28
N ASN A 423 -27.01 5.41 13.10
CA ASN A 423 -28.11 4.76 13.83
C ASN A 423 -27.71 3.44 14.52
N THR A 424 -26.51 3.40 15.10
CA THR A 424 -25.86 2.28 15.81
C THR A 424 -25.08 1.23 14.99
N GLY A 425 -25.13 1.27 13.66
CA GLY A 425 -24.44 0.31 12.80
C GLY A 425 -23.42 0.95 11.85
N ILE A 426 -22.66 0.11 11.17
CA ILE A 426 -21.80 0.51 10.06
C ILE A 426 -22.71 0.85 8.86
N ALA A 427 -22.61 2.08 8.37
CA ALA A 427 -23.31 2.54 7.18
C ALA A 427 -22.51 2.24 5.90
N ASP A 428 -21.19 2.49 5.95
CA ASP A 428 -20.25 2.19 4.88
C ASP A 428 -18.87 1.96 5.50
N PHE A 429 -17.99 1.24 4.79
CA PHE A 429 -16.59 1.16 5.13
C PHE A 429 -15.72 0.91 3.89
N VAL A 430 -14.48 1.35 3.97
CA VAL A 430 -13.45 1.07 2.98
C VAL A 430 -12.13 0.81 3.68
N MET A 431 -11.36 -0.11 3.12
CA MET A 431 -10.08 -0.53 3.66
C MET A 431 -9.05 -0.55 2.53
N ASN A 432 -7.92 0.11 2.74
CA ASN A 432 -6.79 0.08 1.84
C ASN A 432 -5.74 -0.89 2.38
N LYS A 433 -5.70 -2.09 1.79
CA LYS A 433 -4.70 -3.15 2.06
C LYS A 433 -3.46 -3.07 1.16
N ILE A 434 -3.46 -2.21 0.14
CA ILE A 434 -2.50 -2.28 -0.98
C ILE A 434 -1.44 -1.19 -0.88
N CYS A 435 -1.84 0.03 -0.50
CA CYS A 435 -0.93 1.16 -0.51
C CYS A 435 -0.39 1.45 0.89
N ALA A 436 0.93 1.30 1.07
CA ALA A 436 1.65 1.74 2.26
C ALA A 436 1.74 3.27 2.40
N ALA A 437 1.42 4.02 1.34
CA ALA A 437 1.40 5.47 1.41
C ALA A 437 0.21 5.91 2.26
N GLY A 438 0.50 6.32 3.49
CA GLY A 438 -0.52 6.67 4.48
C GLY A 438 -0.64 5.71 5.66
N THR A 439 0.33 4.80 5.88
CA THR A 439 0.34 3.88 7.05
C THR A 439 1.50 4.19 8.00
N GLY A 440 1.47 3.59 9.20
CA GLY A 440 2.51 3.78 10.22
C GLY A 440 3.89 3.30 9.79
N SER A 441 3.98 2.18 9.06
CA SER A 441 5.28 1.64 8.61
C SER A 441 6.03 2.61 7.70
N PHE A 442 5.32 3.36 6.85
CA PHE A 442 5.95 4.39 6.02
C PHE A 442 6.53 5.50 6.90
N LEU A 443 5.78 5.97 7.91
CA LEU A 443 6.24 7.04 8.79
C LEU A 443 7.46 6.60 9.62
N GLU A 444 7.46 5.36 10.10
CA GLU A 444 8.59 4.75 10.79
C GLU A 444 9.84 4.64 9.90
N GLU A 445 9.70 4.13 8.67
CA GLU A 445 10.82 4.03 7.71
C GLU A 445 11.41 5.42 7.40
N GLN A 446 10.57 6.44 7.20
CA GLN A 446 11.04 7.80 6.92
C GLN A 446 11.69 8.48 8.14
N ALA A 447 11.17 8.26 9.35
CA ALA A 447 11.81 8.75 10.57
C ALA A 447 13.19 8.11 10.76
N GLN A 448 13.32 6.81 10.52
CA GLN A 448 14.59 6.10 10.57
C GLN A 448 15.61 6.64 9.56
N GLU A 449 15.18 6.92 8.32
CA GLU A 449 16.04 7.50 7.29
C GLU A 449 16.54 8.91 7.64
N LEU A 450 15.73 9.68 8.39
CA LEU A 450 16.11 10.98 8.93
C LEU A 450 16.96 10.88 10.21
N GLY A 451 17.15 9.67 10.77
CA GLY A 451 17.83 9.47 12.06
C GLY A 451 17.03 10.00 13.25
N ILE A 452 15.69 9.99 13.18
CA ILE A 452 14.76 10.55 14.16
C ILE A 452 14.00 9.42 14.85
N ASP A 453 13.88 9.47 16.17
CA ASP A 453 12.97 8.58 16.88
C ASP A 453 11.51 9.00 16.66
N ILE A 454 10.72 8.10 16.09
CA ILE A 454 9.32 8.35 15.74
C ILE A 454 8.43 8.66 16.96
N TYR A 455 8.80 8.16 18.14
CA TYR A 455 8.01 8.26 19.37
C TYR A 455 8.37 9.50 20.18
N SER A 456 9.65 9.85 20.30
CA SER A 456 10.10 11.00 21.11
C SER A 456 10.29 12.28 20.31
N ASP A 457 10.83 12.20 19.09
CA ASP A 457 11.43 13.36 18.43
C ASP A 457 10.55 13.91 17.30
N PHE A 458 9.83 13.03 16.59
CA PHE A 458 9.08 13.40 15.40
C PHE A 458 8.05 14.51 15.64
N THR A 459 7.22 14.37 16.68
CA THR A 459 6.13 15.33 16.95
C THR A 459 6.68 16.71 17.36
N PRO A 460 7.61 16.82 18.32
CA PRO A 460 8.25 18.11 18.64
C PRO A 460 8.88 18.80 17.43
N LEU A 461 9.62 18.05 16.60
CA LEU A 461 10.25 18.61 15.40
C LEU A 461 9.21 19.11 14.38
N ALA A 462 8.15 18.34 14.15
CA ALA A 462 7.07 18.73 13.25
C ALA A 462 6.33 19.99 13.74
N PHE A 463 6.05 20.10 15.04
CA PHE A 463 5.38 21.27 15.62
C PHE A 463 6.26 22.53 15.65
N ALA A 464 7.58 22.38 15.74
CA ALA A 464 8.52 23.49 15.65
C ALA A 464 8.66 24.07 14.23
N SER A 465 8.08 23.43 13.21
CA SER A 465 8.22 23.89 11.83
C SER A 465 7.29 25.06 11.49
N GLU A 466 7.89 26.19 11.13
CA GLU A 466 7.18 27.37 10.60
C GLU A 466 6.91 27.30 9.08
N ALA A 467 7.57 26.37 8.40
CA ALA A 467 7.43 26.18 6.95
C ALA A 467 7.45 24.68 6.60
N PRO A 468 6.42 23.91 6.96
CA PRO A 468 6.31 22.50 6.58
C PRO A 468 6.45 22.29 5.07
N LEU A 469 7.21 21.28 4.66
CA LEU A 469 7.43 20.97 3.25
C LEU A 469 6.20 20.24 2.67
N ASP A 470 5.63 20.72 1.57
CA ASP A 470 4.60 19.96 0.87
C ASP A 470 5.22 18.82 0.04
N LEU A 471 5.11 17.60 0.56
CA LEU A 471 5.53 16.38 -0.14
C LEU A 471 4.43 15.84 -1.09
N GLY A 472 3.27 16.50 -1.16
CA GLY A 472 2.13 16.07 -1.98
C GLY A 472 1.44 14.80 -1.47
N SER A 473 0.70 14.13 -2.36
CA SER A 473 -0.04 12.88 -2.07
C SER A 473 0.29 11.76 -3.07
N ARG A 474 1.57 11.34 -3.10
CA ARG A 474 2.09 10.33 -4.04
C ARG A 474 2.37 8.99 -3.34
N CYS A 475 2.87 7.99 -4.08
CA CYS A 475 3.29 6.72 -3.48
C CYS A 475 4.53 6.89 -2.58
N THR A 476 4.77 5.94 -1.68
CA THR A 476 5.87 5.98 -0.71
C THR A 476 7.24 6.17 -1.37
N VAL A 477 7.48 5.51 -2.50
CA VAL A 477 8.75 5.60 -3.25
C VAL A 477 9.05 7.01 -3.73
N PHE A 478 8.04 7.70 -4.25
CA PHE A 478 8.21 9.08 -4.71
C PHE A 478 8.38 10.03 -3.53
N MET A 479 7.62 9.83 -2.44
CA MET A 479 7.80 10.63 -1.23
C MET A 479 9.20 10.44 -0.62
N GLU A 480 9.73 9.21 -0.56
CA GLU A 480 11.10 8.92 -0.14
C GLU A 480 12.12 9.65 -1.01
N THR A 481 11.91 9.66 -2.33
CA THR A 481 12.78 10.41 -3.25
C THR A 481 12.74 11.91 -2.98
N GLU A 482 11.56 12.47 -2.72
CA GLU A 482 11.41 13.89 -2.34
C GLU A 482 12.04 14.20 -0.99
N VAL A 483 11.94 13.30 -0.01
CA VAL A 483 12.60 13.42 1.30
C VAL A 483 14.12 13.43 1.14
N VAL A 484 14.69 12.47 0.41
CA VAL A 484 16.14 12.43 0.12
C VAL A 484 16.59 13.70 -0.60
N ASN A 485 15.80 14.17 -1.56
CA ASN A 485 16.09 15.45 -2.23
C ASN A 485 16.03 16.62 -1.25
N ALA A 486 15.03 16.68 -0.36
CA ALA A 486 14.92 17.74 0.64
C ALA A 486 16.13 17.77 1.58
N ILE A 487 16.57 16.61 2.08
CA ILE A 487 17.77 16.47 2.93
C ILE A 487 19.00 17.02 2.21
N ARG A 488 19.21 16.63 0.95
CA ARG A 488 20.35 17.09 0.14
C ARG A 488 20.38 18.60 -0.09
N HIS A 489 19.22 19.23 -0.12
CA HIS A 489 19.10 20.68 -0.25
C HIS A 489 19.08 21.40 1.10
N GLY A 490 19.42 20.72 2.20
CA GLY A 490 19.52 21.31 3.52
C GLY A 490 18.18 21.73 4.13
N ILE A 491 17.06 21.13 3.70
CA ILE A 491 15.77 21.40 4.34
C ILE A 491 15.79 20.87 5.78
N PRO A 492 15.41 21.69 6.78
CA PRO A 492 15.41 21.25 8.17
C PRO A 492 14.51 20.04 8.40
N ALA A 493 14.98 19.12 9.26
CA ALA A 493 14.24 17.91 9.62
C ALA A 493 12.79 18.20 10.06
N GLY A 494 12.57 19.25 10.86
CA GLY A 494 11.22 19.63 11.30
C GLY A 494 10.26 19.95 10.16
N ALA A 495 10.73 20.62 9.10
CA ALA A 495 9.92 20.88 7.91
C ALA A 495 9.57 19.60 7.15
N ILE A 496 10.48 18.63 7.11
CA ILE A 496 10.24 17.32 6.51
C ILE A 496 9.26 16.50 7.37
N CYS A 497 9.43 16.47 8.70
CA CYS A 497 8.51 15.77 9.62
C CYS A 497 7.08 16.31 9.53
N ALA A 498 6.92 17.64 9.55
CA ALA A 498 5.61 18.26 9.37
C ALA A 498 5.03 17.94 7.98
N GLY A 499 5.86 17.97 6.94
CA GLY A 499 5.49 17.56 5.59
C GLY A 499 5.01 16.11 5.49
N LEU A 500 5.71 15.18 6.16
CA LEU A 500 5.34 13.77 6.24
C LEU A 500 4.01 13.57 6.96
N ALA A 501 3.75 14.32 8.05
CA ALA A 501 2.47 14.29 8.75
C ALA A 501 1.31 14.71 7.83
N TYR A 502 1.49 15.82 7.08
CA TYR A 502 0.55 16.23 6.03
C TYR A 502 0.40 15.18 4.94
N ALA A 503 1.49 14.57 4.48
CA ALA A 503 1.46 13.57 3.42
C ALA A 503 0.68 12.31 3.84
N ILE A 504 0.80 11.85 5.09
CA ILE A 504 -0.01 10.75 5.64
C ILE A 504 -1.50 11.11 5.56
N ALA A 505 -1.88 12.27 6.09
CA ALA A 505 -3.27 12.69 6.16
C ALA A 505 -3.87 12.93 4.75
N LYS A 506 -3.16 13.63 3.86
CA LYS A 506 -3.56 13.82 2.45
C LYS A 506 -3.71 12.49 1.72
N ASN A 507 -2.76 11.57 1.86
CA ASN A 507 -2.85 10.26 1.21
C ASN A 507 -4.04 9.46 1.72
N TYR A 508 -4.28 9.44 3.03
CA TYR A 508 -5.42 8.75 3.62
C TYR A 508 -6.75 9.33 3.10
N LEU A 509 -6.91 10.65 3.12
CA LEU A 509 -8.12 11.31 2.64
C LEU A 509 -8.35 11.04 1.14
N ASN A 510 -7.31 11.16 0.31
CA ASN A 510 -7.46 10.98 -1.14
C ASN A 510 -7.68 9.52 -1.55
N LYS A 511 -6.98 8.57 -0.92
CA LYS A 511 -6.95 7.17 -1.36
C LYS A 511 -7.89 6.25 -0.60
N VAL A 512 -8.16 6.54 0.67
CA VAL A 512 -9.03 5.71 1.53
C VAL A 512 -10.42 6.33 1.57
N VAL A 513 -10.54 7.58 2.04
CA VAL A 513 -11.84 8.25 2.13
C VAL A 513 -12.41 8.52 0.73
N GLY A 514 -11.60 9.07 -0.17
CA GLY A 514 -12.00 9.47 -1.51
C GLY A 514 -13.09 10.55 -1.45
N ASN A 515 -14.17 10.37 -2.21
CA ASN A 515 -15.30 11.31 -2.24
C ASN A 515 -16.34 11.07 -1.14
N ARG A 516 -16.05 10.23 -0.13
CA ARG A 516 -16.99 9.94 0.95
C ARG A 516 -17.11 11.13 1.90
N PRO A 517 -18.33 11.46 2.36
CA PRO A 517 -18.50 12.55 3.33
C PRO A 517 -17.91 12.17 4.68
N LEU A 518 -17.16 13.10 5.27
CA LEU A 518 -16.85 13.08 6.70
C LEU A 518 -18.05 13.64 7.47
N GLY A 519 -18.42 12.96 8.56
CA GLY A 519 -19.46 13.43 9.46
C GLY A 519 -18.94 14.43 10.50
N SER A 520 -19.80 14.72 11.48
CA SER A 520 -19.58 15.72 12.52
C SER A 520 -18.65 15.26 13.65
N THR A 521 -18.66 13.96 13.97
CA THR A 521 -17.87 13.40 15.08
C THR A 521 -16.88 12.41 14.50
N ILE A 522 -15.70 12.93 14.18
CA ILE A 522 -14.58 12.18 13.61
C ILE A 522 -13.70 11.65 14.73
N VAL A 523 -13.47 10.34 14.71
CA VAL A 523 -12.57 9.64 15.63
C VAL A 523 -11.38 9.10 14.87
N PHE A 524 -10.17 9.35 15.37
CA PHE A 524 -8.93 8.76 14.86
C PHE A 524 -8.38 7.73 15.85
N GLN A 525 -8.11 6.53 15.35
CA GLN A 525 -7.55 5.40 16.10
C GLN A 525 -6.54 4.60 15.26
N GLY A 526 -5.97 3.55 15.86
CA GLY A 526 -4.81 2.84 15.32
C GLY A 526 -3.49 3.42 15.83
N GLY A 527 -2.38 2.77 15.47
CA GLY A 527 -1.03 3.12 15.93
C GLY A 527 -0.63 4.56 15.60
N VAL A 528 -0.94 5.01 14.38
CA VAL A 528 -0.55 6.35 13.88
C VAL A 528 -1.27 7.47 14.62
N ALA A 529 -2.45 7.23 15.19
CA ALA A 529 -3.17 8.21 16.00
C ALA A 529 -2.42 8.59 17.32
N SER A 530 -1.32 7.91 17.63
CA SER A 530 -0.42 8.26 18.73
C SER A 530 0.48 9.47 18.39
N ASN A 531 0.64 9.79 17.11
CA ASN A 531 1.48 10.89 16.63
C ASN A 531 0.63 12.17 16.47
N ASP A 532 0.79 13.13 17.39
CA ASP A 532 -0.04 14.35 17.38
C ASP A 532 0.22 15.26 16.17
N ALA A 533 1.38 15.17 15.53
CA ALA A 533 1.63 15.90 14.29
C ALA A 533 0.71 15.41 13.17
N VAL A 534 0.47 14.09 13.08
CA VAL A 534 -0.47 13.52 12.09
C VAL A 534 -1.91 13.90 12.45
N VAL A 535 -2.28 13.89 13.74
CA VAL A 535 -3.62 14.33 14.16
C VAL A 535 -3.84 15.81 13.80
N ALA A 536 -2.87 16.68 14.10
CA ALA A 536 -2.93 18.09 13.74
C ALA A 536 -3.02 18.29 12.22
N ALA A 537 -2.31 17.48 11.44
CA ALA A 537 -2.40 17.51 9.98
C ALA A 537 -3.81 17.17 9.48
N PHE A 538 -4.46 16.15 10.07
CA PHE A 538 -5.87 15.86 9.77
C PHE A 538 -6.79 17.04 10.12
N GLU A 539 -6.63 17.64 11.31
CA GLU A 539 -7.43 18.79 11.73
C GLU A 539 -7.26 19.98 10.78
N LYS A 540 -6.04 20.26 10.33
CA LYS A 540 -5.73 21.32 9.37
C LYS A 540 -6.35 21.08 7.99
N ILE A 541 -6.30 19.84 7.48
CA ILE A 541 -6.85 19.53 6.14
C ILE A 541 -8.39 19.46 6.19
N ILE A 542 -8.96 18.86 7.24
CA ILE A 542 -10.42 18.68 7.38
C ILE A 542 -11.09 20.01 7.75
N GLY A 543 -10.39 20.89 8.48
CA GLY A 543 -10.96 22.13 9.01
C GLY A 543 -11.92 21.90 10.19
N ALA A 544 -11.85 20.73 10.84
CA ALA A 544 -12.67 20.37 11.99
C ALA A 544 -11.85 19.57 13.02
N PRO A 545 -12.25 19.58 14.32
CA PRO A 545 -11.57 18.80 15.35
C PRO A 545 -11.63 17.30 15.10
N VAL A 546 -10.52 16.60 15.35
CA VAL A 546 -10.43 15.14 15.25
C VAL A 546 -10.19 14.56 16.63
N ARG A 547 -11.14 13.76 17.13
CA ARG A 547 -11.02 13.15 18.45
C ARG A 547 -10.14 11.91 18.36
N VAL A 548 -9.16 11.77 19.24
CA VAL A 548 -8.36 10.54 19.28
C VAL A 548 -8.98 9.58 20.27
N HIS A 549 -9.07 8.30 19.90
CA HIS A 549 -9.54 7.26 20.80
C HIS A 549 -8.62 7.16 22.03
N PRO A 550 -9.15 7.08 23.27
CA PRO A 550 -8.32 7.15 24.49
C PRO A 550 -7.28 6.03 24.58
N TYR A 551 -7.60 4.86 24.01
CA TYR A 551 -6.71 3.70 23.89
C TYR A 551 -6.51 3.32 22.41
N ASN A 552 -6.12 4.30 21.59
CA ASN A 552 -6.14 4.21 20.13
C ASN A 552 -5.42 2.98 19.53
N ARG A 553 -4.34 2.50 20.16
CA ARG A 553 -3.55 1.36 19.63
C ARG A 553 -4.27 0.03 19.76
N ILE A 554 -5.12 -0.13 20.78
CA ILE A 554 -5.76 -1.38 21.17
C ILE A 554 -7.29 -1.35 20.99
N SER A 555 -7.80 -0.40 20.19
CA SER A 555 -9.24 -0.17 19.98
C SER A 555 -9.95 -1.39 19.37
N GLY A 556 -9.26 -2.16 18.52
CA GLY A 556 -9.78 -3.41 17.96
C GLY A 556 -9.99 -4.49 19.02
N ALA A 557 -9.01 -4.72 19.89
CA ALA A 557 -9.10 -5.68 20.99
C ALA A 557 -10.20 -5.29 22.00
N ILE A 558 -10.32 -4.00 22.34
CA ILE A 558 -11.45 -3.46 23.14
C ILE A 558 -12.77 -3.82 22.48
N GLY A 559 -12.90 -3.56 21.17
CA GLY A 559 -14.10 -3.90 20.39
C GLY A 559 -14.44 -5.38 20.43
N ALA A 560 -13.44 -6.26 20.39
CA ALA A 560 -13.63 -7.71 20.48
C ALA A 560 -14.13 -8.14 21.87
N ALA A 561 -13.56 -7.60 22.95
CA ALA A 561 -14.03 -7.85 24.31
C ALA A 561 -15.48 -7.37 24.50
N LEU A 562 -15.80 -6.18 23.99
CA LEU A 562 -17.17 -5.65 24.00
C LEU A 562 -18.12 -6.56 23.21
N ALA A 563 -17.71 -7.07 22.04
CA ALA A 563 -18.53 -8.00 21.27
C ALA A 563 -18.84 -9.29 22.05
N ALA A 564 -17.86 -9.84 22.77
CA ALA A 564 -18.07 -10.99 23.66
C ALA A 564 -19.02 -10.67 24.82
N ARG A 565 -18.86 -9.50 25.45
CA ARG A 565 -19.78 -9.02 26.51
C ARG A 565 -21.21 -8.91 26.01
N HIS A 566 -21.40 -8.29 24.85
CA HIS A 566 -22.73 -8.08 24.27
C HIS A 566 -23.42 -9.39 23.91
N GLU A 567 -22.68 -10.36 23.36
CA GLU A 567 -23.23 -11.68 23.05
C GLU A 567 -23.61 -12.46 24.30
N ALA A 568 -22.77 -12.41 25.35
CA ALA A 568 -23.08 -13.01 26.64
C ALA A 568 -24.35 -12.41 27.26
N THR A 569 -24.50 -11.08 27.23
CA THR A 569 -25.70 -10.39 27.70
C THR A 569 -26.93 -10.77 26.88
N ARG A 570 -26.81 -10.85 25.55
CA ARG A 570 -27.90 -11.27 24.65
C ARG A 570 -28.38 -12.68 24.98
N MET A 571 -27.45 -13.63 25.14
CA MET A 571 -27.79 -15.01 25.50
C MET A 571 -28.52 -15.07 26.84
N ARG A 572 -28.05 -14.34 27.86
CA ARG A 572 -28.70 -14.26 29.18
C ARG A 572 -30.14 -13.76 29.07
N VAL A 573 -30.39 -12.71 28.28
CA VAL A 573 -31.75 -12.18 28.02
C VAL A 573 -32.64 -13.20 27.29
N GLU A 574 -32.05 -14.04 26.43
CA GLU A 574 -32.74 -15.14 25.75
C GLU A 574 -32.93 -16.40 26.63
N GLY A 575 -32.59 -16.33 27.92
CA GLY A 575 -32.68 -17.46 28.85
C GLY A 575 -31.63 -18.55 28.61
N LYS A 576 -30.59 -18.25 27.81
CA LYS A 576 -29.48 -19.15 27.53
C LYS A 576 -28.28 -18.74 28.38
N SER A 577 -27.79 -19.65 29.22
CA SER A 577 -26.53 -19.47 29.95
C SER A 577 -25.53 -20.50 29.46
N ARG A 578 -24.36 -20.03 29.00
CA ARG A 578 -23.25 -20.90 28.62
C ARG A 578 -21.97 -20.35 29.26
N ARG A 579 -21.17 -21.25 29.82
CA ARG A 579 -19.80 -20.93 30.25
C ARG A 579 -18.96 -20.59 29.01
N SER A 580 -18.00 -19.69 29.15
CA SER A 580 -17.08 -19.32 28.06
C SER A 580 -16.35 -20.56 27.52
N HIS A 581 -16.07 -20.59 26.21
CA HIS A 581 -15.18 -21.57 25.56
C HIS A 581 -13.71 -21.28 25.79
N PHE A 582 -13.38 -20.19 26.50
CA PHE A 582 -12.00 -19.80 26.75
C PHE A 582 -11.25 -20.97 27.40
N LYS A 583 -10.19 -21.42 26.74
CA LYS A 583 -9.45 -22.63 27.11
C LYS A 583 -8.57 -22.46 28.34
N GLY A 584 -8.45 -21.24 28.86
CA GLY A 584 -7.60 -20.90 29.99
C GLY A 584 -6.22 -20.41 29.55
N PHE A 585 -5.31 -20.32 30.51
CA PHE A 585 -3.96 -19.79 30.32
C PHE A 585 -2.91 -20.86 29.96
N ASP A 586 -3.34 -22.09 29.67
CA ASP A 586 -2.45 -23.13 29.16
C ASP A 586 -2.42 -23.07 27.62
N PRO A 587 -1.28 -22.74 27.01
CA PRO A 587 -1.17 -22.54 25.58
C PRO A 587 -1.19 -23.84 24.74
N GLY A 588 -1.17 -25.03 25.38
CA GLY A 588 -1.27 -26.31 24.68
C GLY A 588 -0.11 -26.63 23.71
N PRO A 589 -0.22 -27.75 22.95
CA PRO A 589 0.83 -28.21 22.04
C PRO A 589 1.01 -27.28 20.83
N GLN A 590 2.23 -27.23 20.29
CA GLN A 590 2.52 -26.38 19.13
C GLN A 590 1.83 -26.90 17.86
N PRO A 591 1.18 -26.03 17.08
CA PRO A 591 0.67 -26.39 15.76
C PRO A 591 1.82 -26.57 14.74
N LEU A 592 1.59 -27.42 13.74
CA LEU A 592 2.40 -27.48 12.53
C LEU A 592 2.09 -26.27 11.64
N LEU A 593 3.13 -25.60 11.13
CA LEU A 593 3.03 -24.42 10.28
C LEU A 593 3.78 -24.64 8.96
N TRP A 594 3.15 -24.29 7.83
CA TRP A 594 3.77 -24.27 6.49
C TRP A 594 3.04 -23.28 5.57
N SER A 595 3.61 -22.93 4.42
CA SER A 595 3.00 -22.01 3.45
C SER A 595 3.05 -22.51 2.00
N PHE A 596 2.20 -21.96 1.13
CA PHE A 596 2.24 -22.19 -0.31
C PHE A 596 1.83 -20.95 -1.12
N GLU A 597 2.30 -20.83 -2.36
CA GLU A 597 1.92 -19.73 -3.26
C GLU A 597 0.60 -20.02 -3.99
N CYS A 598 -0.36 -19.10 -3.93
CA CYS A 598 -1.63 -19.21 -4.64
C CYS A 598 -1.58 -18.58 -6.04
N ARG A 599 -1.55 -19.41 -7.09
CA ARG A 599 -1.54 -18.98 -8.50
C ARG A 599 -2.92 -18.72 -9.12
N HIS A 600 -3.95 -18.53 -8.29
CA HIS A 600 -5.33 -18.42 -8.78
C HIS A 600 -5.61 -17.10 -9.51
N CYS A 601 -4.93 -16.02 -9.14
CA CYS A 601 -5.06 -14.72 -9.77
C CYS A 601 -3.70 -14.03 -9.76
N SER A 602 -3.62 -12.85 -10.37
CA SER A 602 -2.39 -12.04 -10.41
C SER A 602 -1.81 -11.68 -9.03
N ASN A 603 -2.52 -11.99 -7.93
CA ASN A 603 -2.06 -11.83 -6.55
C ASN A 603 -0.90 -12.72 -6.16
N ASN A 604 -0.81 -13.95 -6.69
CA ASN A 604 0.25 -14.91 -6.32
C ASN A 604 0.55 -14.92 -4.81
N CYS A 605 -0.47 -14.76 -3.98
CA CYS A 605 -0.29 -14.52 -2.55
C CYS A 605 0.22 -15.78 -1.84
N GLU A 606 1.11 -15.61 -0.87
CA GLU A 606 1.53 -16.68 0.02
C GLU A 606 0.45 -16.98 1.06
N VAL A 607 -0.01 -18.22 1.08
CA VAL A 607 -1.05 -18.73 1.97
C VAL A 607 -0.39 -19.58 3.03
N ASN A 608 -0.51 -19.14 4.28
CA ASN A 608 -0.02 -19.85 5.45
C ASN A 608 -1.07 -20.85 5.93
N VAL A 609 -0.62 -22.03 6.31
CA VAL A 609 -1.41 -23.14 6.80
C VAL A 609 -0.99 -23.46 8.22
N ILE A 610 -1.97 -23.57 9.11
CA ILE A 610 -1.80 -24.02 10.48
C ILE A 610 -2.56 -25.30 10.66
N GLU A 611 -1.86 -26.34 11.11
CA GLU A 611 -2.41 -27.66 11.34
C GLU A 611 -2.18 -28.07 12.80
N THR A 612 -3.27 -28.24 13.52
CA THR A 612 -3.29 -28.85 14.86
C THR A 612 -3.80 -30.28 14.74
N CYS A 613 -3.64 -31.09 15.78
CA CYS A 613 -4.15 -32.47 15.81
C CYS A 613 -5.66 -32.60 15.52
N ALA A 614 -6.43 -31.51 15.61
CA ALA A 614 -7.87 -31.50 15.39
C ALA A 614 -8.32 -30.75 14.13
N THR A 615 -7.53 -29.81 13.59
CA THR A 615 -8.02 -28.88 12.55
C THR A 615 -6.91 -28.29 11.67
N ARG A 616 -7.28 -27.88 10.46
CA ARG A 616 -6.44 -27.07 9.56
C ARG A 616 -7.05 -25.66 9.37
N CYS A 617 -6.22 -24.62 9.37
CA CYS A 617 -6.59 -23.21 9.17
C CYS A 617 -5.72 -22.60 8.06
N TYR A 618 -6.23 -21.58 7.39
CA TYR A 618 -5.51 -20.84 6.35
C TYR A 618 -5.57 -19.33 6.63
N PHE A 619 -4.51 -18.60 6.29
CA PHE A 619 -4.46 -17.12 6.33
C PHE A 619 -3.36 -16.57 5.40
N GLY A 620 -3.42 -15.27 5.09
CA GLY A 620 -2.45 -14.58 4.22
C GLY A 620 -2.91 -14.39 2.77
N ASP A 621 -4.02 -15.03 2.37
CA ASP A 621 -4.57 -14.88 1.03
C ASP A 621 -5.39 -13.59 0.88
N VAL A 622 -5.04 -12.78 -0.12
CA VAL A 622 -5.62 -11.44 -0.33
C VAL A 622 -7.12 -11.48 -0.63
N CYS A 623 -7.57 -12.50 -1.37
CA CYS A 623 -8.96 -12.67 -1.78
C CYS A 623 -9.81 -13.47 -0.79
N GLU A 624 -9.23 -13.88 0.35
CA GLU A 624 -9.89 -14.65 1.41
C GLU A 624 -10.52 -15.99 0.95
N ARG A 625 -10.14 -16.50 -0.22
CA ARG A 625 -10.52 -17.81 -0.78
C ARG A 625 -10.17 -18.99 0.15
N PHE A 626 -9.00 -18.99 0.77
CA PHE A 626 -8.55 -20.06 1.68
C PHE A 626 -8.95 -19.77 3.12
N THR A 627 -8.81 -18.52 3.55
CA THR A 627 -9.26 -18.10 4.89
C THR A 627 -10.73 -18.48 5.13
N SER A 628 -11.59 -18.41 4.10
CA SER A 628 -12.99 -18.83 4.17
C SER A 628 -13.23 -20.35 4.18
N LEU A 629 -12.29 -21.19 3.73
CA LEU A 629 -12.43 -22.66 3.79
C LEU A 629 -12.31 -23.21 5.21
N GLY A 630 -11.70 -22.44 6.13
CA GLY A 630 -11.54 -22.84 7.52
C GLY A 630 -12.83 -22.76 8.34
N SER A 631 -13.87 -22.03 7.93
CA SER A 631 -15.11 -21.93 8.71
C SER A 631 -15.93 -23.21 8.56
N SER A 632 -15.93 -24.06 9.59
CA SER A 632 -16.77 -25.26 9.70
C SER A 632 -18.27 -24.97 9.90
N ASP A 633 -18.73 -23.76 9.56
CA ASP A 633 -20.14 -23.41 9.46
C ASP A 633 -20.49 -23.33 7.98
N GLY A 634 -21.23 -24.31 7.47
CA GLY A 634 -21.71 -24.41 6.08
C GLY A 634 -22.71 -23.31 5.66
N HIS A 635 -22.55 -22.08 6.14
CA HIS A 635 -23.24 -20.91 5.59
C HIS A 635 -22.47 -20.41 4.38
N LYS A 636 -23.10 -20.49 3.20
CA LYS A 636 -22.75 -19.61 2.07
C LYS A 636 -22.60 -18.18 2.61
N PRO A 637 -21.66 -17.35 2.11
CA PRO A 637 -21.60 -15.95 2.49
C PRO A 637 -22.88 -15.28 2.00
N ALA A 638 -23.90 -15.27 2.86
CA ALA A 638 -24.97 -14.31 2.74
C ALA A 638 -24.32 -12.95 2.92
N LEU A 639 -24.60 -12.01 2.01
CA LEU A 639 -24.42 -10.59 2.27
C LEU A 639 -24.83 -10.33 3.72
N PRO A 640 -23.92 -9.89 4.60
CA PRO A 640 -24.27 -9.71 6.00
C PRO A 640 -25.49 -8.80 6.04
N ASN A 641 -26.53 -9.18 6.77
CA ASN A 641 -27.69 -8.33 6.92
C ASN A 641 -27.32 -7.16 7.84
N PHE A 642 -26.62 -6.16 7.29
CA PHE A 642 -26.00 -5.01 7.97
C PHE A 642 -27.04 -4.05 8.57
N THR A 643 -28.34 -4.31 8.37
CA THR A 643 -29.45 -3.48 8.84
C THR A 643 -29.91 -3.79 10.28
N ARG A 644 -29.35 -4.81 10.95
CA ARG A 644 -29.78 -5.14 12.31
C ARG A 644 -29.26 -4.09 13.29
N LYS A 645 -30.15 -3.17 13.70
CA LYS A 645 -29.91 -2.14 14.72
C LYS A 645 -29.22 -2.76 15.94
N TYR A 646 -28.01 -2.27 16.24
CA TYR A 646 -27.30 -2.61 17.46
C TYR A 646 -27.92 -1.82 18.62
N ARG A 647 -28.85 -2.43 19.36
CA ARG A 647 -29.43 -1.82 20.57
C ARG A 647 -28.48 -2.04 21.77
N PRO A 648 -27.95 -0.98 22.40
CA PRO A 648 -27.32 -1.10 23.70
C PRO A 648 -28.36 -1.62 24.70
N ALA A 649 -28.05 -2.69 25.45
CA ALA A 649 -28.89 -3.17 26.54
C ALA A 649 -28.82 -2.26 27.79
N ASP A 650 -27.91 -1.28 27.80
CA ASP A 650 -27.52 -0.53 29.00
C ASP A 650 -28.42 0.68 29.31
N ALA A 651 -29.49 0.94 28.55
CA ALA A 651 -30.42 2.02 28.86
C ALA A 651 -31.43 1.67 29.98
N SER A 652 -31.47 0.43 30.46
CA SER A 652 -32.47 -0.03 31.46
C SER A 652 -31.88 -0.79 32.65
N ILE A 653 -30.55 -0.81 32.84
CA ILE A 653 -29.90 -1.49 33.98
C ILE A 653 -29.02 -0.47 34.72
N ARG A 654 -29.65 0.58 35.26
CA ARG A 654 -29.06 1.47 36.27
C ARG A 654 -29.92 1.62 37.53
N ALA A 655 -30.88 0.71 37.71
CA ALA A 655 -31.57 0.52 38.98
C ALA A 655 -31.38 -0.94 39.38
N GLU A 656 -31.08 -1.16 40.65
CA GLU A 656 -30.90 -2.48 41.30
C GLU A 656 -29.51 -3.12 41.18
N LYS A 657 -28.56 -2.56 41.93
CA LYS A 657 -27.79 -3.27 42.98
C LYS A 657 -26.80 -2.31 43.63
N SER A 658 -27.33 -1.44 44.50
CA SER A 658 -26.49 -0.75 45.49
C SER A 658 -26.07 -1.77 46.55
N CYS A 659 -24.77 -1.99 46.64
CA CYS A 659 -24.09 -2.70 47.71
C CYS A 659 -24.54 -2.17 49.08
N ARG A 660 -24.81 -3.08 50.03
CA ARG A 660 -25.28 -2.79 51.39
C ARG A 660 -24.30 -1.87 52.13
N ARG A 661 -24.73 -0.65 52.46
CA ARG A 661 -24.27 0.10 53.63
C ARG A 661 -25.48 0.74 54.32
N CYS A 662 -25.41 0.70 55.64
CA CYS A 662 -26.40 1.00 56.66
C CYS A 662 -27.33 2.21 56.39
N LEU A 663 -28.63 2.02 56.65
CA LEU A 663 -29.64 3.07 56.78
C LEU A 663 -30.15 3.12 58.24
N PRO A 664 -30.65 4.28 58.70
CA PRO A 664 -31.86 4.36 59.51
C PRO A 664 -33.01 5.09 58.74
N PRO A 665 -34.26 4.94 59.20
CA PRO A 665 -35.47 5.19 58.40
C PRO A 665 -36.00 6.61 58.58
N ASP A 666 -36.63 7.18 57.54
CA ASP A 666 -38.06 7.53 57.60
C ASP A 666 -38.60 8.25 56.35
N GLN A 667 -39.91 8.06 56.17
CA GLN A 667 -40.91 8.85 55.45
C GLN A 667 -41.35 8.45 54.03
N ALA A 668 -42.67 8.33 53.95
CA ALA A 668 -43.53 7.85 52.89
C ALA A 668 -43.91 8.94 51.88
N HIS A 669 -44.45 8.50 50.73
CA HIS A 669 -45.68 8.97 50.05
C HIS A 669 -45.60 8.69 48.52
N SER A 670 -46.38 7.73 48.01
CA SER A 670 -47.68 7.88 47.32
C SER A 670 -47.60 8.28 45.84
N GLY A 671 -48.25 7.54 44.93
CA GLY A 671 -48.55 8.05 43.58
C GLY A 671 -48.73 7.02 42.45
N THR A 672 -49.86 6.31 42.48
CA THR A 672 -50.66 5.74 41.38
C THR A 672 -50.33 6.00 39.89
N HIS A 673 -50.17 4.90 39.13
CA HIS A 673 -50.81 4.44 37.84
C HIS A 673 -51.66 5.40 36.95
N PRO A 674 -52.04 5.05 35.67
CA PRO A 674 -51.84 3.79 34.91
C PRO A 674 -51.52 3.89 33.39
N ARG A 675 -51.35 2.69 32.83
CA ARG A 675 -51.27 2.21 31.43
C ARG A 675 -52.47 2.58 30.53
N THR A 676 -52.24 2.57 29.21
CA THR A 676 -53.20 2.01 28.24
C THR A 676 -52.51 1.24 27.11
N SER A 677 -53.08 0.08 26.80
CA SER A 677 -52.74 -0.91 25.78
C SER A 677 -53.65 -0.78 24.55
N ARG A 678 -53.21 -1.34 23.42
CA ARG A 678 -53.95 -1.91 22.25
C ARG A 678 -52.96 -1.93 21.07
N GLY A 679 -52.89 -2.89 20.16
CA GLY A 679 -53.71 -4.03 19.78
C GLY A 679 -53.25 -4.47 18.37
N ARG A 680 -53.20 -5.77 18.13
CA ARG A 680 -52.63 -6.48 16.96
C ARG A 680 -53.29 -6.12 15.62
N ARG A 681 -52.58 -6.39 14.49
CA ARG A 681 -53.03 -7.27 13.38
C ARG A 681 -51.91 -7.52 12.34
N ARG A 682 -51.78 -8.78 11.90
CA ARG A 682 -51.15 -9.24 10.65
C ARG A 682 -52.26 -9.55 9.63
N PRO A 683 -51.93 -9.55 8.33
CA PRO A 683 -52.14 -10.72 7.45
C PRO A 683 -50.94 -10.87 6.48
N ASP A 684 -50.73 -11.84 5.58
CA ASP A 684 -51.16 -13.22 5.33
C ASP A 684 -50.13 -13.81 4.33
N LEU A 685 -50.05 -15.13 4.27
CA LEU A 685 -49.22 -15.96 3.36
C LEU A 685 -50.07 -16.45 2.17
N CYS A 686 -49.45 -16.67 0.99
CA CYS A 686 -49.62 -17.85 0.09
C CYS A 686 -48.88 -17.67 -1.27
N PRO A 687 -48.68 -18.69 -2.15
CA PRO A 687 -47.80 -19.86 -1.97
C PRO A 687 -47.02 -20.35 -3.25
N VAL A 688 -45.99 -21.19 -3.02
CA VAL A 688 -45.53 -22.42 -3.72
C VAL A 688 -45.35 -22.49 -5.27
N GLY A 689 -44.19 -23.03 -5.67
CA GLY A 689 -44.00 -23.82 -6.92
C GLY A 689 -42.68 -24.63 -6.93
N ARG A 690 -42.76 -25.97 -7.01
CA ARG A 690 -41.64 -26.94 -7.13
C ARG A 690 -41.65 -27.57 -8.54
N ASN A 691 -40.47 -27.79 -9.17
CA ASN A 691 -39.96 -29.13 -9.57
C ASN A 691 -38.58 -29.11 -10.31
N PRO A 692 -37.76 -30.19 -10.24
CA PRO A 692 -36.44 -30.41 -10.89
C PRO A 692 -36.57 -31.30 -12.17
N PRO A 693 -35.54 -31.89 -12.89
CA PRO A 693 -34.21 -32.41 -12.45
C PRO A 693 -33.00 -32.40 -13.44
N GLY A 694 -31.81 -32.80 -12.93
CA GLY A 694 -30.87 -33.74 -13.59
C GLY A 694 -29.58 -33.22 -14.24
N ARG A 695 -28.41 -33.66 -13.74
CA ARG A 695 -27.27 -34.24 -14.52
C ARG A 695 -26.11 -34.72 -13.60
N HIS A 696 -25.58 -35.90 -13.93
CA HIS A 696 -24.55 -36.69 -13.24
C HIS A 696 -23.09 -36.17 -13.45
N PRO A 697 -22.13 -36.56 -12.59
CA PRO A 697 -20.70 -36.34 -12.78
C PRO A 697 -19.97 -37.53 -13.45
N LEU A 698 -18.90 -37.23 -14.20
CA LEU A 698 -17.95 -38.20 -14.80
C LEU A 698 -16.81 -38.53 -13.80
N PRO A 699 -16.28 -39.77 -13.75
CA PRO A 699 -15.12 -40.12 -12.93
C PRO A 699 -13.82 -40.07 -13.75
N VAL A 700 -12.74 -39.55 -13.16
CA VAL A 700 -11.37 -39.62 -13.68
C VAL A 700 -10.60 -40.71 -12.92
N LEU A 701 -10.07 -41.68 -13.65
CA LEU A 701 -9.21 -42.77 -13.17
C LEU A 701 -7.86 -42.24 -12.66
N PHE A 702 -7.44 -42.71 -11.48
CA PHE A 702 -6.05 -42.65 -11.00
C PHE A 702 -5.36 -44.00 -11.27
N LEU A 703 -4.18 -43.97 -11.88
CA LEU A 703 -3.21 -45.07 -11.93
C LEU A 703 -2.06 -44.73 -10.97
N PRO A 704 -1.58 -45.66 -10.12
CA PRO A 704 -0.44 -45.43 -9.25
C PRO A 704 0.85 -45.91 -9.92
N LEU A 705 1.95 -45.16 -9.76
CA LEU A 705 3.30 -45.68 -10.02
C LEU A 705 4.19 -45.51 -8.79
N HIS A 706 4.90 -46.61 -8.54
CA HIS A 706 5.66 -46.98 -7.38
C HIS A 706 6.97 -46.20 -7.19
N HIS A 707 7.42 -46.24 -5.92
CA HIS A 707 8.73 -45.91 -5.37
C HIS A 707 9.96 -46.40 -6.15
N GLY A 708 11.07 -45.64 -6.04
CA GLY A 708 12.43 -46.14 -6.23
C GLY A 708 13.48 -45.05 -6.44
N SER A 709 14.11 -44.56 -5.37
CA SER A 709 15.43 -43.88 -5.38
C SER A 709 16.56 -44.93 -5.40
N PRO A 710 17.85 -44.54 -5.30
CA PRO A 710 18.69 -43.69 -6.15
C PRO A 710 19.92 -44.50 -6.65
N LEU A 711 20.88 -43.90 -7.40
CA LEU A 711 22.34 -44.18 -7.29
C LEU A 711 23.18 -43.37 -8.32
N HIS A 712 24.20 -42.69 -7.76
CA HIS A 712 25.59 -42.42 -8.21
C HIS A 712 25.96 -42.52 -9.71
N ASP A 713 26.48 -41.46 -10.33
CA ASP A 713 27.88 -40.96 -10.31
C ASP A 713 28.72 -41.53 -11.47
N ARG A 714 29.23 -40.62 -12.33
CA ARG A 714 30.60 -40.54 -12.89
C ARG A 714 30.67 -40.03 -14.34
N SER A 715 31.24 -38.84 -14.45
CA SER A 715 32.28 -38.40 -15.40
C SER A 715 32.72 -39.35 -16.52
N ALA A 716 32.70 -38.87 -17.78
CA ALA A 716 33.89 -38.64 -18.63
C ALA A 716 33.51 -38.50 -20.12
N GLU A 717 33.95 -37.39 -20.72
CA GLU A 717 34.07 -37.14 -22.17
C GLU A 717 35.10 -38.09 -22.85
N PRO A 718 35.50 -37.91 -24.14
CA PRO A 718 34.75 -37.74 -25.39
C PRO A 718 35.22 -38.77 -26.46
N ARG A 719 34.48 -38.97 -27.57
CA ARG A 719 35.07 -39.36 -28.87
C ARG A 719 34.12 -39.22 -30.08
N GLN A 720 34.47 -38.24 -30.89
CA GLN A 720 34.40 -38.07 -32.34
C GLN A 720 34.01 -39.24 -33.29
N ILE A 721 33.19 -38.84 -34.29
CA ILE A 721 33.21 -39.14 -35.75
C ILE A 721 32.61 -40.47 -36.25
N ARG A 722 31.49 -40.36 -37.00
CA ARG A 722 31.38 -40.64 -38.46
C ARG A 722 29.97 -40.30 -39.00
N CYS A 723 29.91 -39.34 -39.94
CA CYS A 723 28.87 -39.26 -40.97
C CYS A 723 29.26 -40.14 -42.16
N PRO A 724 28.29 -40.51 -43.01
CA PRO A 724 28.53 -40.58 -44.45
C PRO A 724 27.60 -39.65 -45.23
N ASP A 725 28.22 -38.86 -46.10
CA ASP A 725 27.61 -38.06 -47.16
C ASP A 725 26.87 -38.90 -48.21
N SER A 726 25.82 -38.33 -48.79
CA SER A 726 25.55 -38.46 -50.23
C SER A 726 25.06 -37.12 -50.80
N GLN A 727 25.71 -36.73 -51.89
CA GLN A 727 25.86 -35.41 -52.53
C GLN A 727 24.59 -34.93 -53.27
N LEU A 728 24.19 -33.65 -53.20
CA LEU A 728 24.68 -32.48 -53.97
C LEU A 728 24.55 -32.60 -55.50
N ARG A 729 23.51 -31.93 -56.03
CA ARG A 729 23.56 -31.01 -57.18
C ARG A 729 22.78 -29.76 -56.84
#